data_AF-A0A7V4LRS1-F1
#
_entry.id   AF-A0A7V4LRS1-F1
#
_cell.length_a   1.000
_cell.length_b   1.000
_cell.length_c   1.000
_cell.angle_alpha   90.00
_cell.angle_beta   90.00
_cell.angle_gamma   90.00
#
_symmetry.space_group_name_H-M   'P 1'
#
loop_
_entity.id
_entity.type
_entity.pdbx_description
1 polymer ?
#
loop_
_entity_poly.entity_id
_entity_poly.type
_entity_poly.pdbx_seq_one_letter_code
_entity_poly.pdbx_strand_id
1 'polypeptide(L)'
;PVVLGPGSSFYLLDHSDYIGALTLTGAQVDSGTGTLSLNGDCTVNASDLPAMIFGNLRLNRDPFTFHVSDGAADPDLDVRAVVLGGVNVVKSGAGTMELRAANLYTGTTTVNQGRLYVYHPEALGSSAAGTIVNSNANLWLVGVHVGAEPLALNTRLPTVALYASGLSSWSGPVTLGTNVSLHSDGTMTFSNALSGPGSVRLTGTTFEFAGDVTNSYAGDTTVMCRELRLNHADTGTAFAVPGNLVIGGGASASNVVRLARCCQLPNWTRVTVLTNGVFDLAGYNDSLGGLTFEGGRVDTRGGLLTLNEDVEFLASDQTAELTGRVSLGSATRTFTVVQGNAYPSARVGADLSGSGGLFWRGVRTVPSYYPVVMNYDTSNSYGGLTTITNLTLYVDTPWALGQTNQGTRLQDMGRLCLVGTGITNETLTLQDGSALVGDMTSFWAGPIVLAGNAGISGSCSSDLEIRGPISGTGNLTIRCCGVIRLAGTQPNTYAGTTWLYEGILELAKTALNGAIPGPLLIGSEYYAATNRLLAPNQIANDAPVTVQVGSLFDLNGYLDAIGPLTLLGGRADSGAGAAARIALPRPRPSKGSRRWHRVGSRRTSASWWSRPRGASPRRRWRMATAPTIRSTRPRRSSFTRSASRTRPRRRPTAGP
;
A
#
# COMPACT_ATOMS: atom_id res chain seq x y z
N PRO A 1 39.76 54.30 -5.86
CA PRO A 1 39.43 52.87 -6.14
C PRO A 1 40.66 52.20 -6.73
N VAL A 2 40.78 50.88 -6.59
CA VAL A 2 41.87 50.08 -7.19
C VAL A 2 41.26 49.10 -8.18
N VAL A 3 41.86 48.95 -9.35
CA VAL A 3 41.42 48.03 -10.41
C VAL A 3 42.61 47.19 -10.84
N LEU A 4 42.50 45.87 -10.70
CA LEU A 4 43.55 44.90 -11.00
C LEU A 4 43.09 44.01 -12.16
N GLY A 5 43.87 43.98 -13.24
CA GLY A 5 43.59 43.21 -14.45
C GLY A 5 44.12 41.77 -14.42
N PRO A 6 43.86 40.98 -15.49
CA PRO A 6 44.24 39.58 -15.58
C PRO A 6 45.70 39.29 -15.21
N GLY A 7 45.91 38.40 -14.24
CA GLY A 7 47.23 37.95 -13.78
C GLY A 7 48.04 39.00 -13.02
N SER A 8 47.48 40.17 -12.69
CA SER A 8 48.18 41.19 -11.90
C SER A 8 48.16 40.89 -10.40
N SER A 9 49.12 41.45 -9.66
CA SER A 9 49.24 41.26 -8.21
C SER A 9 49.38 42.60 -7.48
N PHE A 10 48.77 42.70 -6.30
CA PHE A 10 48.91 43.84 -5.38
C PHE A 10 49.39 43.34 -4.01
N TYR A 11 50.66 43.62 -3.68
CA TYR A 11 51.32 43.22 -2.45
C TYR A 11 51.50 44.43 -1.52
N LEU A 12 51.01 44.36 -0.28
CA LEU A 12 51.27 45.40 0.74
C LEU A 12 52.57 45.14 1.54
N LEU A 13 53.20 43.97 1.36
CA LEU A 13 54.48 43.59 2.00
C LEU A 13 54.46 43.83 3.52
N ASP A 14 53.52 43.20 4.22
CA ASP A 14 53.27 43.31 5.67
C ASP A 14 52.79 44.69 6.18
N HIS A 15 52.61 45.68 5.31
CA HIS A 15 52.05 46.99 5.68
C HIS A 15 50.52 46.99 5.64
N SER A 16 49.90 47.97 6.33
CA SER A 16 48.45 48.18 6.31
C SER A 16 48.11 49.44 5.52
N ASP A 17 47.04 49.38 4.72
CA ASP A 17 46.62 50.48 3.82
C ASP A 17 45.09 50.58 3.70
N TYR A 18 44.59 51.73 3.23
CA TYR A 18 43.17 52.05 3.09
C TYR A 18 42.83 52.45 1.66
N ILE A 19 41.98 51.67 1.00
CA ILE A 19 41.51 51.96 -0.36
C ILE A 19 39.99 52.12 -0.42
N GLY A 20 39.49 52.62 -1.55
CA GLY A 20 38.05 52.70 -1.84
C GLY A 20 37.48 51.33 -2.25
N ALA A 21 36.61 51.33 -3.26
CA ALA A 21 36.22 50.09 -3.93
C ALA A 21 37.42 49.41 -4.62
N LEU A 22 37.36 48.07 -4.67
CA LEU A 22 38.34 47.19 -5.30
C LEU A 22 37.68 46.44 -6.47
N THR A 23 38.32 46.41 -7.63
CA THR A 23 37.90 45.61 -8.79
C THR A 23 38.99 44.62 -9.16
N LEU A 24 38.65 43.35 -9.28
CA LEU A 24 39.55 42.26 -9.67
C LEU A 24 39.05 41.60 -10.96
N THR A 25 39.97 41.31 -11.88
CA THR A 25 39.74 40.37 -12.99
C THR A 25 40.87 39.36 -12.95
N GLY A 26 40.66 38.17 -12.37
CA GLY A 26 41.69 37.13 -12.28
C GLY A 26 43.02 37.60 -11.70
N ALA A 27 42.97 38.34 -10.59
CA ALA A 27 44.10 39.06 -9.99
C ALA A 27 44.30 38.68 -8.52
N GLN A 28 45.55 38.77 -8.04
CA GLN A 28 45.93 38.46 -6.67
C GLN A 28 46.09 39.73 -5.83
N VAL A 29 45.59 39.69 -4.59
CA VAL A 29 45.85 40.68 -3.55
C VAL A 29 46.44 39.96 -2.35
N ASP A 30 47.52 40.49 -1.77
CA ASP A 30 48.13 39.94 -0.57
C ASP A 30 48.62 41.05 0.37
N SER A 31 48.17 41.00 1.61
CA SER A 31 48.54 41.95 2.66
C SER A 31 49.59 41.43 3.63
N GLY A 32 49.99 40.15 3.54
CA GLY A 32 50.89 39.51 4.49
C GLY A 32 50.32 39.55 5.91
N THR A 33 51.15 39.94 6.87
CA THR A 33 50.74 40.22 8.26
C THR A 33 50.07 41.58 8.44
N GLY A 34 50.10 42.44 7.42
CA GLY A 34 49.39 43.73 7.38
C GLY A 34 47.89 43.57 7.14
N THR A 35 47.18 44.69 6.99
CA THR A 35 45.73 44.71 6.73
C THR A 35 45.37 45.64 5.57
N LEU A 36 44.74 45.10 4.53
CA LEU A 36 44.10 45.91 3.50
C LEU A 36 42.69 46.29 3.94
N SER A 37 42.42 47.59 4.07
CA SER A 37 41.12 48.13 4.47
C SER A 37 40.33 48.64 3.27
N LEU A 38 39.16 48.05 3.02
CA LEU A 38 38.24 48.41 1.94
C LEU A 38 37.11 49.33 2.44
N ASN A 39 37.11 50.57 1.95
CA ASN A 39 36.07 51.57 2.23
C ASN A 39 34.96 51.58 1.14
N GLY A 40 34.98 50.64 0.20
CA GLY A 40 33.94 50.42 -0.81
C GLY A 40 33.91 48.96 -1.28
N ASP A 41 32.87 48.57 -2.00
CA ASP A 41 32.61 47.17 -2.40
C ASP A 41 33.77 46.52 -3.18
N CYS A 42 33.79 45.18 -3.18
CA CYS A 42 34.66 44.38 -4.03
C CYS A 42 33.88 43.83 -5.23
N THR A 43 34.33 44.14 -6.44
CA THR A 43 33.78 43.61 -7.70
C THR A 43 34.77 42.65 -8.33
N VAL A 44 34.34 41.43 -8.62
CA VAL A 44 35.09 40.44 -9.41
C VAL A 44 34.43 40.29 -10.77
N ASN A 45 35.19 40.56 -11.83
CA ASN A 45 34.77 40.39 -13.22
C ASN A 45 35.05 38.96 -13.69
N ALA A 46 34.24 38.47 -14.65
CA ALA A 46 34.43 37.17 -15.28
C ALA A 46 35.84 37.03 -15.87
N SER A 47 36.47 35.88 -15.65
CA SER A 47 37.87 35.63 -16.00
C SER A 47 38.14 34.13 -16.19
N ASP A 48 39.21 33.82 -16.94
CA ASP A 48 39.78 32.46 -17.04
C ASP A 48 40.73 32.13 -15.88
N LEU A 49 41.08 33.12 -15.05
CA LEU A 49 41.90 32.99 -13.85
C LEU A 49 41.08 33.36 -12.60
N PRO A 50 41.24 32.67 -11.47
CA PRO A 50 40.58 33.04 -10.22
C PRO A 50 41.13 34.39 -9.70
N ALA A 51 40.25 35.20 -9.11
CA ALA A 51 40.68 36.29 -8.23
C ALA A 51 41.03 35.73 -6.85
N MET A 52 42.09 36.23 -6.21
CA MET A 52 42.58 35.70 -4.94
C MET A 52 42.90 36.81 -3.93
N ILE A 53 42.55 36.61 -2.65
CA ILE A 53 42.84 37.57 -1.58
C ILE A 53 43.50 36.87 -0.38
N PHE A 54 44.67 37.35 0.05
CA PHE A 54 45.52 36.82 1.12
C PHE A 54 45.83 37.87 2.21
N GLY A 55 46.26 37.39 3.39
CA GLY A 55 46.61 38.22 4.55
C GLY A 55 45.41 38.58 5.45
N ASN A 56 45.20 39.85 5.75
CA ASN A 56 44.03 40.34 6.50
C ASN A 56 43.24 41.37 5.67
N LEU A 57 41.93 41.15 5.53
CA LEU A 57 41.02 41.99 4.76
C LEU A 57 40.00 42.67 5.69
N ARG A 58 40.09 43.98 5.86
CA ARG A 58 39.14 44.74 6.68
C ARG A 58 38.06 45.39 5.83
N LEU A 59 36.80 45.19 6.21
CA LEU A 59 35.61 45.75 5.58
C LEU A 59 35.09 46.93 6.42
N ASN A 60 35.05 48.14 5.83
CA ASN A 60 34.65 49.39 6.52
C ASN A 60 33.34 49.99 6.00
N ARG A 61 32.57 49.25 5.19
CA ARG A 61 31.28 49.69 4.65
C ARG A 61 30.19 48.68 5.02
N ASP A 62 29.01 49.17 5.40
CA ASP A 62 27.87 48.33 5.76
C ASP A 62 26.64 48.63 4.88
N PRO A 63 26.01 47.62 4.25
CA PRO A 63 26.59 46.30 3.98
C PRO A 63 27.78 46.38 3.03
N PHE A 64 28.75 45.48 3.20
CA PHE A 64 29.85 45.27 2.26
C PHE A 64 29.44 44.25 1.19
N THR A 65 29.55 44.60 -0.09
CA THR A 65 29.21 43.66 -1.18
C THR A 65 30.46 43.08 -1.84
N PHE A 66 30.51 41.75 -1.93
CA PHE A 66 31.29 41.02 -2.92
C PHE A 66 30.38 40.73 -4.12
N HIS A 67 30.59 41.44 -5.22
CA HIS A 67 29.88 41.20 -6.48
C HIS A 67 30.74 40.32 -7.38
N VAL A 68 30.42 39.04 -7.47
CA VAL A 68 31.23 38.02 -8.15
C VAL A 68 30.53 37.57 -9.42
N SER A 69 31.04 38.03 -10.55
CA SER A 69 30.62 37.60 -11.89
C SER A 69 30.98 36.13 -12.11
N ASP A 70 30.25 35.45 -12.99
CA ASP A 70 30.47 34.05 -13.39
C ASP A 70 31.45 34.02 -14.58
N GLY A 71 32.61 33.39 -14.40
CA GLY A 71 33.69 33.27 -15.38
C GLY A 71 33.93 31.84 -15.86
N ALA A 72 35.16 31.56 -16.29
CA ALA A 72 35.60 30.20 -16.65
C ALA A 72 36.50 29.56 -15.56
N ALA A 73 36.92 30.34 -14.56
CA ALA A 73 37.58 29.83 -13.37
C ALA A 73 36.53 29.32 -12.36
N ASP A 74 36.79 28.17 -11.72
CA ASP A 74 36.05 27.71 -10.55
C ASP A 74 37.05 27.47 -9.40
N PRO A 75 37.05 28.30 -8.33
CA PRO A 75 36.17 29.45 -8.09
C PRO A 75 36.54 30.71 -8.90
N ASP A 76 35.62 31.68 -8.97
CA ASP A 76 35.90 33.03 -9.46
C ASP A 76 36.65 33.89 -8.42
N LEU A 77 36.38 33.67 -7.13
CA LEU A 77 36.99 34.39 -6.01
C LEU A 77 37.37 33.44 -4.85
N ASP A 78 38.67 33.30 -4.60
CA ASP A 78 39.23 32.55 -3.47
C ASP A 78 39.74 33.50 -2.37
N VAL A 79 39.00 33.60 -1.25
CA VAL A 79 39.40 34.43 -0.10
C VAL A 79 40.07 33.55 0.96
N ARG A 80 41.39 33.67 1.02
CA ARG A 80 42.29 33.07 2.01
C ARG A 80 42.66 34.03 3.14
N ALA A 81 42.37 35.32 2.95
CA ALA A 81 42.56 36.35 3.96
C ALA A 81 41.57 36.19 5.13
N VAL A 82 42.01 36.52 6.34
CA VAL A 82 41.13 36.71 7.49
C VAL A 82 40.30 37.98 7.26
N VAL A 83 38.98 37.83 7.18
CA VAL A 83 38.05 38.94 6.95
C VAL A 83 37.62 39.56 8.29
N LEU A 84 37.78 40.87 8.42
CA LEU A 84 37.56 41.65 9.65
C LEU A 84 36.50 42.74 9.41
N GLY A 85 35.59 43.00 10.35
CA GLY A 85 34.72 44.18 10.27
C GLY A 85 33.41 44.12 11.07
N GLY A 86 32.93 45.26 11.54
CA GLY A 86 31.63 45.37 12.22
C GLY A 86 30.44 45.49 11.26
N VAL A 87 30.47 44.79 10.12
CA VAL A 87 29.59 45.04 8.97
C VAL A 87 28.93 43.75 8.46
N ASN A 88 27.78 43.88 7.82
CA ASN A 88 27.09 42.79 7.13
C ASN A 88 27.79 42.50 5.79
N VAL A 89 27.89 41.22 5.42
CA VAL A 89 28.62 40.77 4.22
C VAL A 89 27.65 40.20 3.19
N VAL A 90 27.69 40.70 1.95
CA VAL A 90 26.75 40.31 0.89
C VAL A 90 27.50 39.69 -0.30
N LYS A 91 27.23 38.41 -0.59
CA LYS A 91 27.63 37.75 -1.85
C LYS A 91 26.53 37.96 -2.90
N SER A 92 26.90 38.56 -4.03
CA SER A 92 26.04 38.75 -5.20
C SER A 92 26.76 38.35 -6.49
N GLY A 93 26.08 38.45 -7.64
CA GLY A 93 26.56 37.91 -8.92
C GLY A 93 26.50 36.38 -8.97
N ALA A 94 26.45 35.82 -10.18
CA ALA A 94 26.21 34.39 -10.38
C ALA A 94 27.43 33.50 -10.07
N GLY A 95 28.65 34.06 -10.05
CA GLY A 95 29.89 33.31 -9.88
C GLY A 95 30.11 32.76 -8.47
N THR A 96 31.26 32.12 -8.31
CA THR A 96 31.60 31.24 -7.19
C THR A 96 32.63 31.89 -6.28
N MET A 97 32.31 31.98 -4.99
CA MET A 97 33.19 32.54 -3.96
C MET A 97 33.53 31.48 -2.91
N GLU A 98 34.77 31.48 -2.41
CA GLU A 98 35.21 30.66 -1.29
C GLU A 98 35.65 31.54 -0.11
N LEU A 99 35.33 31.10 1.12
CA LEU A 99 35.85 31.65 2.36
C LEU A 99 36.63 30.54 3.08
N ARG A 100 37.96 30.71 3.17
CA ARG A 100 38.90 29.68 3.67
C ARG A 100 39.52 29.95 5.05
N ALA A 101 39.43 31.18 5.56
CA ALA A 101 39.96 31.56 6.86
C ALA A 101 38.90 31.53 7.98
N ALA A 102 39.35 31.47 9.23
CA ALA A 102 38.53 31.82 10.39
C ALA A 102 38.30 33.34 10.37
N ASN A 103 37.07 33.78 10.10
CA ASN A 103 36.76 35.19 9.90
C ASN A 103 36.21 35.85 11.18
N LEU A 104 36.52 37.13 11.35
CA LEU A 104 36.24 37.90 12.57
C LEU A 104 35.33 39.12 12.30
N TYR A 105 34.53 39.08 11.23
CA TYR A 105 33.44 40.05 11.05
C TYR A 105 32.19 39.65 11.85
N THR A 106 31.39 40.65 12.23
CA THR A 106 30.30 40.46 13.22
C THR A 106 28.90 40.77 12.71
N GLY A 107 28.73 41.15 11.43
CA GLY A 107 27.42 41.31 10.81
C GLY A 107 26.96 40.05 10.06
N THR A 108 25.71 40.05 9.61
CA THR A 108 25.05 38.92 8.94
C THR A 108 25.69 38.63 7.57
N THR A 109 25.90 37.36 7.25
CA THR A 109 26.27 36.93 5.88
C THR A 109 25.02 36.73 5.04
N THR A 110 24.96 37.32 3.85
CA THR A 110 23.82 37.19 2.92
C THR A 110 24.29 36.72 1.55
N VAL A 111 23.87 35.51 1.14
CA VAL A 111 24.13 34.96 -0.20
C VAL A 111 22.89 35.18 -1.07
N ASN A 112 22.97 36.13 -2.00
CA ASN A 112 21.85 36.49 -2.88
C ASN A 112 21.89 35.80 -4.25
N GLN A 113 23.09 35.49 -4.76
CA GLN A 113 23.31 34.82 -6.05
C GLN A 113 24.61 34.00 -6.04
N GLY A 114 24.65 32.96 -6.87
CA GLY A 114 25.81 32.10 -7.07
C GLY A 114 26.08 31.13 -5.93
N ARG A 115 27.31 30.60 -5.90
CA ARG A 115 27.81 29.68 -4.87
C ARG A 115 28.68 30.41 -3.83
N LEU A 116 28.54 30.04 -2.57
CA LEU A 116 29.47 30.39 -1.49
C LEU A 116 29.98 29.12 -0.79
N TYR A 117 31.28 28.82 -0.92
CA TYR A 117 31.94 27.70 -0.27
C TYR A 117 32.52 28.10 1.10
N VAL A 118 32.30 27.25 2.10
CA VAL A 118 32.70 27.41 3.49
C VAL A 118 33.71 26.31 3.83
N TYR A 119 34.97 26.69 4.02
CA TYR A 119 36.10 25.78 4.31
C TYR A 119 36.62 25.87 5.75
N HIS A 120 36.07 26.76 6.59
CA HIS A 120 36.38 26.86 8.03
C HIS A 120 35.09 27.02 8.85
N PRO A 121 34.98 26.47 10.09
CA PRO A 121 33.83 26.68 10.97
C PRO A 121 33.39 28.15 11.14
N GLU A 122 34.33 29.07 11.32
CA GLU A 122 34.11 30.52 11.49
C GLU A 122 34.26 31.30 10.16
N ALA A 123 34.24 30.65 9.00
CA ALA A 123 34.36 31.36 7.71
C ALA A 123 33.18 32.31 7.44
N LEU A 124 32.02 32.06 8.06
CA LEU A 124 30.83 32.92 8.03
C LEU A 124 30.86 34.07 9.05
N GLY A 125 31.97 34.22 9.79
CA GLY A 125 32.17 35.28 10.79
C GLY A 125 31.69 34.88 12.18
N SER A 126 31.25 35.87 12.97
CA SER A 126 30.67 35.64 14.28
C SER A 126 29.25 35.07 14.16
N SER A 127 29.01 33.92 14.79
CA SER A 127 27.73 33.20 14.73
C SER A 127 26.52 33.97 15.29
N ALA A 128 26.72 35.13 15.92
CA ALA A 128 25.67 35.93 16.55
C ALA A 128 24.69 36.59 15.53
N ALA A 129 25.16 36.90 14.32
CA ALA A 129 24.37 37.65 13.32
C ALA A 129 23.75 36.77 12.23
N GLY A 130 24.21 35.51 12.10
CA GLY A 130 23.62 34.50 11.22
C GLY A 130 23.97 34.61 9.74
N THR A 131 23.50 33.62 8.97
CA THR A 131 23.59 33.55 7.51
C THR A 131 22.21 33.46 6.87
N ILE A 132 22.02 34.17 5.75
CA ILE A 132 20.80 34.19 4.94
C ILE A 132 21.14 33.75 3.51
N VAL A 133 20.46 32.72 3.00
CA VAL A 133 20.60 32.23 1.62
C VAL A 133 19.29 32.50 0.86
N ASN A 134 19.35 33.29 -0.21
CA ASN A 134 18.18 33.83 -0.91
C ASN A 134 18.08 33.38 -2.38
N SER A 135 16.87 33.49 -2.93
CA SER A 135 16.60 33.41 -4.37
C SER A 135 17.02 32.07 -5.01
N ASN A 136 18.13 32.08 -5.76
CA ASN A 136 18.75 30.91 -6.39
C ASN A 136 20.20 30.73 -5.90
N ALA A 137 20.57 31.33 -4.77
CA ALA A 137 21.88 31.17 -4.17
C ALA A 137 22.03 29.79 -3.49
N ASN A 138 23.28 29.37 -3.39
CA ASN A 138 23.66 28.16 -2.68
C ASN A 138 24.81 28.42 -1.69
N LEU A 139 24.67 27.87 -0.48
CA LEU A 139 25.75 27.73 0.49
C LEU A 139 26.31 26.31 0.42
N TRP A 140 27.63 26.15 0.46
CA TRP A 140 28.30 24.84 0.36
C TRP A 140 29.27 24.64 1.53
N LEU A 141 29.00 23.64 2.37
CA LEU A 141 29.87 23.24 3.48
C LEU A 141 30.86 22.17 3.02
N VAL A 142 32.17 22.37 3.25
CA VAL A 142 33.22 21.43 2.80
C VAL A 142 33.93 20.81 4.00
N GLY A 143 33.28 19.83 4.64
CA GLY A 143 33.83 19.13 5.80
C GLY A 143 33.92 19.99 7.06
N VAL A 144 32.96 20.90 7.26
CA VAL A 144 33.00 21.93 8.32
C VAL A 144 31.88 21.78 9.35
N HIS A 145 32.21 22.07 10.60
CA HIS A 145 31.29 22.02 11.73
C HIS A 145 30.90 23.44 12.16
N VAL A 146 29.86 24.02 11.53
CA VAL A 146 29.39 25.35 11.89
C VAL A 146 28.71 25.33 13.26
N GLY A 147 29.07 26.33 14.09
CA GLY A 147 28.62 26.46 15.47
C GLY A 147 27.15 26.89 15.62
N ALA A 148 26.86 27.61 16.71
CA ALA A 148 25.52 28.08 17.06
C ALA A 148 25.10 29.32 16.23
N GLU A 149 25.11 29.19 14.90
CA GLU A 149 24.78 30.26 13.95
C GLU A 149 23.33 30.13 13.43
N PRO A 150 22.49 31.17 13.48
CA PRO A 150 21.17 31.15 12.83
C PRO A 150 21.28 31.09 11.30
N LEU A 151 20.57 30.17 10.66
CA LEU A 151 20.52 30.03 9.20
C LEU A 151 19.12 30.26 8.66
N ALA A 152 18.95 31.19 7.72
CA ALA A 152 17.70 31.39 6.99
C ALA A 152 17.82 30.93 5.53
N LEU A 153 17.02 29.94 5.13
CA LEU A 153 16.99 29.39 3.79
C LEU A 153 15.70 29.83 3.06
N ASN A 154 15.85 30.82 2.19
CA ASN A 154 14.79 31.40 1.35
C ASN A 154 14.94 31.01 -0.14
N THR A 155 15.91 30.13 -0.46
CA THR A 155 16.10 29.54 -1.79
C THR A 155 14.97 28.56 -2.11
N ARG A 156 14.43 28.65 -3.33
CA ARG A 156 13.25 27.89 -3.77
C ARG A 156 13.63 26.68 -4.64
N LEU A 157 12.82 25.61 -4.56
CA LEU A 157 12.86 24.49 -5.51
C LEU A 157 12.79 24.99 -6.98
N PRO A 158 13.52 24.36 -7.92
CA PRO A 158 14.32 23.14 -7.75
C PRO A 158 15.71 23.35 -7.16
N THR A 159 16.15 24.60 -6.98
CA THR A 159 17.50 24.97 -6.52
C THR A 159 17.82 24.39 -5.15
N VAL A 160 19.05 23.93 -4.97
CA VAL A 160 19.57 23.47 -3.67
C VAL A 160 20.02 24.67 -2.85
N ALA A 161 19.46 24.82 -1.65
CA ALA A 161 19.78 25.90 -0.73
C ALA A 161 21.13 25.68 -0.02
N LEU A 162 21.39 24.43 0.36
CA LEU A 162 22.60 23.99 1.07
C LEU A 162 23.16 22.71 0.46
N TYR A 163 24.42 22.73 0.02
CA TYR A 163 25.23 21.54 -0.25
C TYR A 163 26.16 21.26 0.94
N ALA A 164 26.49 20.00 1.17
CA ALA A 164 27.44 19.57 2.19
C ALA A 164 28.29 18.38 1.70
N SER A 165 29.61 18.51 1.71
CA SER A 165 30.54 17.41 1.45
C SER A 165 31.37 17.06 2.69
N GLY A 166 32.01 15.89 2.69
CA GLY A 166 32.73 15.36 3.86
C GLY A 166 31.78 15.11 5.05
N LEU A 167 32.31 15.25 6.27
CA LEU A 167 31.51 15.35 7.49
C LEU A 167 31.24 16.84 7.75
N SER A 168 30.01 17.29 7.56
CA SER A 168 29.62 18.68 7.84
C SER A 168 28.49 18.72 8.86
N SER A 169 28.42 19.78 9.66
CA SER A 169 27.31 19.99 10.59
C SER A 169 26.95 21.45 10.78
N TRP A 170 25.73 21.69 11.26
CA TRP A 170 25.22 23.01 11.61
C TRP A 170 24.51 22.95 12.97
N SER A 171 24.96 23.79 13.91
CA SER A 171 24.58 23.68 15.34
C SER A 171 23.68 24.81 15.86
N GLY A 172 23.42 25.83 15.03
CA GLY A 172 22.42 26.85 15.31
C GLY A 172 21.07 26.55 14.66
N PRO A 173 20.02 27.33 14.98
CA PRO A 173 18.67 27.09 14.47
C PRO A 173 18.59 27.38 12.96
N VAL A 174 17.80 26.60 12.24
CA VAL A 174 17.60 26.72 10.79
C VAL A 174 16.14 27.09 10.50
N THR A 175 15.94 28.10 9.65
CA THR A 175 14.61 28.58 9.24
C THR A 175 14.39 28.31 7.75
N LEU A 176 13.39 27.49 7.45
CA LEU A 176 12.93 27.15 6.11
C LEU A 176 11.87 28.17 5.66
N GLY A 177 12.33 29.31 5.14
CA GLY A 177 11.45 30.41 4.69
C GLY A 177 10.64 30.06 3.44
N THR A 178 11.08 29.05 2.68
CA THR A 178 10.40 28.46 1.53
C THR A 178 10.61 26.95 1.50
N ASN A 179 9.92 26.23 0.62
CA ASN A 179 10.23 24.82 0.34
C ASN A 179 11.68 24.72 -0.19
N VAL A 180 12.55 24.04 0.55
CA VAL A 180 13.98 23.95 0.25
C VAL A 180 14.36 22.57 -0.32
N SER A 181 15.45 22.54 -1.09
CA SER A 181 16.22 21.32 -1.30
C SER A 181 17.56 21.43 -0.58
N LEU A 182 17.94 20.37 0.12
CA LEU A 182 19.25 20.19 0.74
C LEU A 182 19.96 19.01 0.05
N HIS A 183 21.28 19.06 -0.07
CA HIS A 183 22.09 18.00 -0.67
C HIS A 183 23.30 17.65 0.19
N SER A 184 23.66 16.36 0.25
CA SER A 184 24.93 15.95 0.86
C SER A 184 25.65 14.86 0.05
N ASP A 185 26.94 15.03 -0.18
CA ASP A 185 27.83 14.02 -0.75
C ASP A 185 28.51 13.13 0.32
N GLY A 186 28.42 13.51 1.60
CA GLY A 186 29.02 12.76 2.71
C GLY A 186 28.06 12.52 3.87
N THR A 187 28.10 13.38 4.89
CA THR A 187 27.10 13.43 5.96
C THR A 187 26.85 14.86 6.39
N MET A 188 25.58 15.27 6.43
CA MET A 188 25.15 16.55 6.95
C MET A 188 24.34 16.36 8.24
N THR A 189 24.88 16.83 9.36
CA THR A 189 24.21 16.77 10.67
C THR A 189 23.63 18.13 11.06
N PHE A 190 22.33 18.18 11.35
CA PHE A 190 21.71 19.31 12.05
C PHE A 190 21.51 18.91 13.51
N SER A 191 22.04 19.69 14.45
CA SER A 191 21.99 19.41 15.90
C SER A 191 21.08 20.37 16.68
N ASN A 192 20.20 21.09 15.97
CA ASN A 192 19.32 22.13 16.48
C ASN A 192 18.08 22.26 15.58
N ALA A 193 17.06 23.00 16.01
CA ALA A 193 15.75 23.01 15.35
C ALA A 193 15.78 23.57 13.92
N LEU A 194 15.26 22.79 12.98
CA LEU A 194 14.71 23.24 11.71
C LEU A 194 13.27 23.74 11.95
N SER A 195 12.91 24.89 11.40
CA SER A 195 11.64 25.59 11.67
C SER A 195 11.11 26.33 10.43
N GLY A 196 9.89 26.90 10.48
CA GLY A 196 9.37 27.81 9.45
C GLY A 196 8.32 27.22 8.51
N PRO A 197 7.79 28.00 7.54
CA PRO A 197 6.66 27.58 6.71
C PRO A 197 6.99 26.54 5.62
N GLY A 198 8.28 26.32 5.30
CA GLY A 198 8.69 25.47 4.20
C GLY A 198 8.60 23.95 4.44
N SER A 199 8.58 23.19 3.34
CA SER A 199 8.94 21.76 3.32
C SER A 199 10.44 21.54 3.13
N VAL A 200 10.93 20.33 3.43
CA VAL A 200 12.34 19.96 3.26
C VAL A 200 12.50 18.75 2.35
N ARG A 201 13.30 18.89 1.27
CA ARG A 201 13.68 17.80 0.36
C ARG A 201 15.16 17.47 0.51
N LEU A 202 15.47 16.25 0.95
CA LEU A 202 16.84 15.77 1.17
C LEU A 202 17.31 14.95 -0.04
N THR A 203 18.52 15.19 -0.52
CA THR A 203 19.09 14.51 -1.72
C THR A 203 20.56 14.14 -1.53
N GLY A 204 21.03 13.12 -2.28
CA GLY A 204 22.42 12.64 -2.18
C GLY A 204 22.58 11.47 -1.20
N THR A 205 23.49 11.58 -0.24
CA THR A 205 23.98 10.48 0.60
C THR A 205 23.32 10.42 1.98
N THR A 206 23.94 10.97 3.04
CA THR A 206 23.44 10.85 4.42
C THR A 206 23.09 12.22 5.05
N PHE A 207 21.93 12.28 5.68
CA PHE A 207 21.56 13.34 6.62
C PHE A 207 21.35 12.76 8.02
N GLU A 208 21.56 13.58 9.04
CA GLU A 208 21.19 13.28 10.41
C GLU A 208 20.51 14.49 11.05
N PHE A 209 19.30 14.27 11.56
CA PHE A 209 18.59 15.22 12.42
C PHE A 209 18.82 14.79 13.87
N ALA A 210 19.45 15.64 14.67
CA ALA A 210 19.92 15.36 16.02
C ALA A 210 19.76 16.59 16.94
N GLY A 211 20.22 16.46 18.19
CA GLY A 211 20.04 17.48 19.23
C GLY A 211 18.86 17.13 20.15
N ASP A 212 18.39 18.10 20.92
CA ASP A 212 17.31 17.98 21.91
C ASP A 212 16.11 18.91 21.65
N VAL A 213 16.23 19.82 20.68
CA VAL A 213 15.17 20.76 20.29
C VAL A 213 14.26 20.14 19.22
N THR A 214 12.94 20.22 19.40
CA THR A 214 11.94 19.76 18.43
C THR A 214 12.03 20.53 17.11
N ASN A 215 12.05 19.83 15.97
CA ASN A 215 11.85 20.47 14.67
C ASN A 215 10.40 20.97 14.54
N SER A 216 10.18 22.09 13.85
CA SER A 216 8.88 22.79 13.81
C SER A 216 8.54 23.42 12.45
N TYR A 217 9.12 22.88 11.37
CA TYR A 217 8.75 23.29 10.02
C TYR A 217 7.38 22.73 9.61
N ALA A 218 6.61 23.51 8.84
CA ALA A 218 5.20 23.21 8.56
C ALA A 218 4.96 22.30 7.35
N GLY A 219 5.92 22.19 6.43
CA GLY A 219 5.81 21.34 5.25
C GLY A 219 6.36 19.93 5.45
N ASP A 220 6.00 19.01 4.54
CA ASP A 220 6.42 17.61 4.62
C ASP A 220 7.95 17.41 4.49
N THR A 221 8.45 16.30 5.04
CA THR A 221 9.81 15.82 4.79
C THR A 221 9.82 14.87 3.60
N THR A 222 10.67 15.11 2.61
CA THR A 222 10.84 14.23 1.44
C THR A 222 12.28 13.71 1.36
N VAL A 223 12.45 12.40 1.50
CA VAL A 223 13.74 11.73 1.64
C VAL A 223 14.11 11.02 0.34
N MET A 224 14.89 11.72 -0.49
CA MET A 224 15.48 11.25 -1.75
C MET A 224 16.99 11.04 -1.64
N CYS A 225 17.56 11.11 -0.43
CA CYS A 225 18.93 10.74 -0.10
C CYS A 225 19.03 9.25 0.31
N ARG A 226 20.22 8.67 0.24
CA ARG A 226 20.47 7.26 0.61
C ARG A 226 20.04 6.95 2.05
N GLU A 227 20.30 7.85 3.00
CA GLU A 227 19.93 7.68 4.41
C GLU A 227 19.57 9.02 5.07
N LEU A 228 18.47 9.06 5.83
CA LEU A 228 18.19 10.06 6.87
C LEU A 228 18.16 9.35 8.21
N ARG A 229 18.97 9.80 9.17
CA ARG A 229 18.94 9.32 10.56
C ARG A 229 18.14 10.28 11.44
N LEU A 230 17.23 9.75 12.23
CA LEU A 230 16.45 10.49 13.23
C LEU A 230 17.03 10.18 14.62
N ASN A 231 17.72 11.16 15.20
CA ASN A 231 18.55 11.06 16.41
C ASN A 231 18.27 12.20 17.41
N HIS A 232 17.07 12.80 17.40
CA HIS A 232 16.67 13.75 18.45
C HIS A 232 16.59 13.03 19.80
N ALA A 233 16.95 13.72 20.88
CA ALA A 233 16.99 13.17 22.23
C ALA A 233 15.61 12.64 22.68
N ASP A 234 15.58 11.49 23.35
CA ASP A 234 14.33 10.87 23.80
C ASP A 234 13.74 11.61 25.03
N THR A 235 13.04 12.71 24.75
CA THR A 235 12.31 13.53 25.73
C THR A 235 10.80 13.29 25.67
N GLY A 236 10.33 12.44 24.75
CA GLY A 236 8.92 12.26 24.41
C GLY A 236 8.28 13.41 23.63
N THR A 237 9.01 14.50 23.34
CA THR A 237 8.49 15.69 22.61
C THR A 237 9.45 16.26 21.56
N ALA A 238 10.71 15.82 21.52
CA ALA A 238 11.70 16.24 20.52
C ALA A 238 11.56 15.45 19.21
N PHE A 239 10.55 15.79 18.41
CA PHE A 239 10.35 15.21 17.09
C PHE A 239 11.44 15.66 16.10
N ALA A 240 11.99 14.70 15.35
CA ALA A 240 12.95 14.94 14.28
C ALA A 240 12.27 15.25 12.94
N VAL A 241 11.07 14.72 12.71
CA VAL A 241 10.20 15.10 11.58
C VAL A 241 8.84 15.51 12.15
N PRO A 242 8.44 16.79 12.06
CA PRO A 242 7.22 17.30 12.68
C PRO A 242 5.97 17.27 11.78
N GLY A 243 6.12 16.86 10.52
CA GLY A 243 5.06 16.81 9.51
C GLY A 243 4.83 15.39 9.00
N ASN A 244 4.31 15.26 7.76
CA ASN A 244 4.31 13.97 7.08
C ASN A 244 5.72 13.63 6.55
N LEU A 245 5.96 12.34 6.33
CA LEU A 245 7.23 11.81 5.87
C LEU A 245 7.04 11.03 4.57
N VAL A 246 7.70 11.46 3.49
CA VAL A 246 7.72 10.77 2.20
C VAL A 246 9.12 10.21 1.96
N ILE A 247 9.21 8.92 1.66
CA ILE A 247 10.48 8.20 1.52
C ILE A 247 10.54 7.55 0.13
N GLY A 248 11.61 7.80 -0.62
CA GLY A 248 11.80 7.28 -1.98
C GLY A 248 11.67 8.34 -3.07
N GLY A 249 11.64 7.89 -4.32
CA GLY A 249 11.62 8.74 -5.52
C GLY A 249 12.94 9.42 -5.84
N GLY A 250 14.01 9.15 -5.07
CA GLY A 250 15.38 9.60 -5.37
C GLY A 250 16.10 8.67 -6.33
N ALA A 251 17.27 9.10 -6.81
CA ALA A 251 18.13 8.31 -7.71
C ALA A 251 18.88 7.15 -7.03
N SER A 252 18.78 7.03 -5.70
CA SER A 252 19.39 5.94 -4.94
C SER A 252 18.60 4.64 -5.11
N ALA A 253 19.30 3.49 -5.23
CA ALA A 253 18.64 2.18 -5.28
C ALA A 253 17.79 1.86 -4.03
N SER A 254 18.09 2.51 -2.91
CA SER A 254 17.18 2.63 -1.77
C SER A 254 17.33 4.00 -1.11
N ASN A 255 16.23 4.60 -0.68
CA ASN A 255 16.17 5.76 0.18
C ASN A 255 15.68 5.32 1.56
N VAL A 256 16.53 5.42 2.59
CA VAL A 256 16.22 4.90 3.93
C VAL A 256 15.97 6.05 4.91
N VAL A 257 14.88 5.98 5.69
CA VAL A 257 14.79 6.70 6.97
C VAL A 257 15.03 5.71 8.08
N ARG A 258 16.01 5.99 8.94
CA ARG A 258 16.39 5.14 10.07
C ARG A 258 16.21 5.87 11.39
N LEU A 259 15.52 5.23 12.33
CA LEU A 259 15.54 5.65 13.73
C LEU A 259 16.90 5.33 14.36
N ALA A 260 17.55 6.33 14.94
CA ALA A 260 18.72 6.14 15.83
C ALA A 260 18.32 6.19 17.32
N ARG A 261 17.11 6.69 17.61
CA ARG A 261 16.41 6.76 18.90
C ARG A 261 14.91 6.54 18.66
N CYS A 262 14.14 6.24 19.71
CA CYS A 262 12.67 6.10 19.65
C CYS A 262 11.94 7.45 19.54
N CYS A 263 10.62 7.37 19.30
CA CYS A 263 9.67 8.49 19.45
C CYS A 263 10.02 9.74 18.59
N GLN A 264 10.47 9.54 17.36
CA GLN A 264 11.01 10.62 16.52
C GLN A 264 9.93 11.32 15.68
N LEU A 265 8.72 10.76 15.63
CA LEU A 265 7.57 11.25 14.85
C LEU A 265 6.39 11.63 15.75
N PRO A 266 5.60 12.67 15.39
CA PRO A 266 4.29 12.91 15.96
C PRO A 266 3.32 11.74 15.74
N ASN A 267 2.47 11.47 16.72
CA ASN A 267 1.50 10.36 16.69
C ASN A 267 0.39 10.47 15.62
N TRP A 268 0.36 11.56 14.85
CA TRP A 268 -0.54 11.79 13.71
C TRP A 268 0.18 11.79 12.35
N THR A 269 1.51 11.76 12.32
CA THR A 269 2.31 11.79 11.09
C THR A 269 1.93 10.65 10.17
N ARG A 270 1.64 10.94 8.89
CA ARG A 270 1.55 9.91 7.85
C ARG A 270 2.93 9.64 7.27
N VAL A 271 3.28 8.36 7.15
CA VAL A 271 4.52 7.93 6.48
C VAL A 271 4.17 7.28 5.15
N THR A 272 4.61 7.90 4.06
CA THR A 272 4.45 7.42 2.68
C THR A 272 5.75 6.81 2.18
N VAL A 273 5.73 5.53 1.83
CA VAL A 273 6.91 4.77 1.40
C VAL A 273 6.77 4.35 -0.06
N LEU A 274 7.49 5.06 -0.94
CA LEU A 274 7.50 4.83 -2.38
C LEU A 274 8.34 3.60 -2.74
N THR A 275 8.37 3.22 -4.02
CA THR A 275 8.94 1.95 -4.53
C THR A 275 10.36 1.61 -4.05
N ASN A 276 11.25 2.61 -3.89
CA ASN A 276 12.62 2.44 -3.37
C ASN A 276 12.80 2.97 -1.93
N GLY A 277 11.72 3.38 -1.28
CA GLY A 277 11.72 3.87 0.10
C GLY A 277 11.76 2.74 1.13
N VAL A 278 12.46 2.99 2.24
CA VAL A 278 12.48 2.11 3.42
C VAL A 278 12.32 2.95 4.69
N PHE A 279 11.34 2.63 5.53
CA PHE A 279 11.27 3.11 6.91
C PHE A 279 11.80 2.02 7.86
N ASP A 280 12.91 2.29 8.53
CA ASP A 280 13.65 1.37 9.39
C ASP A 280 13.62 1.86 10.85
N LEU A 281 12.88 1.18 11.73
CA LEU A 281 12.84 1.57 13.15
C LEU A 281 14.07 1.08 13.93
N ALA A 282 14.95 0.27 13.35
CA ALA A 282 16.19 -0.21 13.99
C ALA A 282 16.03 -0.86 15.40
N GLY A 283 14.84 -1.38 15.73
CA GLY A 283 14.51 -1.95 17.04
C GLY A 283 13.85 -0.97 18.01
N TYR A 284 13.74 0.30 17.67
CA TYR A 284 13.06 1.33 18.48
C TYR A 284 11.54 1.32 18.32
N ASN A 285 10.85 1.83 19.33
CA ASN A 285 9.40 2.06 19.26
C ASN A 285 9.09 3.43 18.63
N ASP A 286 8.00 3.52 17.88
CA ASP A 286 7.44 4.80 17.47
C ASP A 286 5.91 4.73 17.30
N SER A 287 5.25 5.88 17.23
CA SER A 287 3.80 5.99 17.06
C SER A 287 3.50 7.00 15.95
N LEU A 288 2.66 6.62 15.00
CA LEU A 288 2.33 7.46 13.85
C LEU A 288 0.83 7.46 13.57
N GLY A 289 0.40 8.32 12.63
CA GLY A 289 -0.96 8.32 12.10
C GLY A 289 -1.21 7.08 11.25
N GLY A 290 -1.09 7.23 9.93
CA GLY A 290 -1.25 6.14 8.96
C GLY A 290 0.02 5.79 8.20
N LEU A 291 0.01 4.62 7.55
CA LEU A 291 1.02 4.22 6.57
C LEU A 291 0.42 4.25 5.16
N THR A 292 1.16 4.78 4.20
CA THR A 292 0.83 4.68 2.76
C THR A 292 2.02 4.05 2.02
N PHE A 293 1.77 3.05 1.18
CA PHE A 293 2.81 2.32 0.43
C PHE A 293 2.59 2.44 -1.08
N GLU A 294 3.67 2.65 -1.85
CA GLU A 294 3.69 2.52 -3.32
C GLU A 294 4.70 1.45 -3.77
N GLY A 295 4.72 0.33 -3.03
CA GLY A 295 5.64 -0.79 -3.23
C GLY A 295 6.89 -0.77 -2.35
N GLY A 296 7.08 0.24 -1.50
CA GLY A 296 8.21 0.33 -0.56
C GLY A 296 8.08 -0.56 0.68
N ARG A 297 9.02 -0.41 1.63
CA ARG A 297 9.12 -1.25 2.84
C ARG A 297 9.06 -0.47 4.16
N VAL A 298 8.36 -1.02 5.15
CA VAL A 298 8.44 -0.64 6.57
C VAL A 298 8.96 -1.85 7.35
N ASP A 299 9.98 -1.65 8.18
CA ASP A 299 10.65 -2.72 8.92
C ASP A 299 10.99 -2.27 10.34
N THR A 300 10.36 -2.87 11.35
CA THR A 300 10.57 -2.42 12.73
C THR A 300 11.80 -3.00 13.42
N ARG A 301 12.44 -4.03 12.85
CA ARG A 301 13.58 -4.78 13.45
C ARG A 301 13.37 -5.20 14.92
N GLY A 302 12.12 -5.45 15.32
CA GLY A 302 11.74 -5.90 16.67
C GLY A 302 11.17 -4.80 17.59
N GLY A 303 11.32 -3.54 17.22
CA GLY A 303 10.63 -2.41 17.85
C GLY A 303 9.13 -2.44 17.57
N LEU A 304 8.33 -1.73 18.36
CA LEU A 304 6.88 -1.66 18.20
C LEU A 304 6.47 -0.37 17.48
N LEU A 305 5.89 -0.52 16.29
CA LEU A 305 5.23 0.58 15.57
C LEU A 305 3.73 0.64 15.95
N THR A 306 3.25 1.75 16.47
CA THR A 306 1.81 1.91 16.81
C THR A 306 1.09 2.77 15.77
N LEU A 307 -0.04 2.27 15.26
CA LEU A 307 -0.88 2.93 14.26
C LEU A 307 -2.05 3.67 14.93
N ASN A 308 -2.20 4.96 14.64
CA ASN A 308 -3.32 5.79 15.11
C ASN A 308 -4.41 6.01 14.03
N GLU A 309 -4.08 5.80 12.76
CA GLU A 309 -4.98 5.74 11.60
C GLU A 309 -4.85 4.40 10.84
N ASP A 310 -5.39 4.35 9.63
CA ASP A 310 -5.44 3.20 8.72
C ASP A 310 -4.18 3.06 7.84
N VAL A 311 -4.05 1.91 7.16
CA VAL A 311 -2.98 1.59 6.22
C VAL A 311 -3.50 1.52 4.79
N GLU A 312 -2.77 2.09 3.84
CA GLU A 312 -3.09 2.09 2.42
C GLU A 312 -1.92 1.56 1.57
N PHE A 313 -2.18 0.52 0.79
CA PHE A 313 -1.27 -0.02 -0.21
C PHE A 313 -1.79 0.39 -1.59
N LEU A 314 -1.12 1.36 -2.22
CA LEU A 314 -1.45 1.88 -3.54
C LEU A 314 -1.07 0.89 -4.65
N ALA A 315 -1.61 1.12 -5.85
CA ALA A 315 -1.28 0.31 -7.01
C ALA A 315 0.18 0.55 -7.42
N SER A 316 1.01 -0.50 -7.32
CA SER A 316 2.43 -0.47 -7.71
C SER A 316 2.80 -1.71 -8.52
N ASP A 317 3.94 -1.61 -9.20
CA ASP A 317 4.61 -2.71 -9.91
C ASP A 317 5.56 -3.50 -8.99
N GLN A 318 5.78 -3.04 -7.75
CA GLN A 318 6.52 -3.76 -6.70
C GLN A 318 5.62 -4.09 -5.51
N THR A 319 5.88 -5.23 -4.88
CA THR A 319 5.17 -5.69 -3.68
C THR A 319 5.57 -4.85 -2.48
N ALA A 320 4.61 -4.16 -1.87
CA ALA A 320 4.85 -3.43 -0.62
C ALA A 320 5.11 -4.41 0.55
N GLU A 321 6.05 -4.09 1.44
CA GLU A 321 6.44 -4.93 2.58
C GLU A 321 6.24 -4.23 3.92
N LEU A 322 5.54 -4.88 4.85
CA LEU A 322 5.45 -4.48 6.26
C LEU A 322 5.98 -5.62 7.13
N THR A 323 7.11 -5.42 7.82
CA THR A 323 7.78 -6.45 8.64
C THR A 323 8.08 -5.99 10.07
N GLY A 324 8.14 -6.94 11.01
CA GLY A 324 8.47 -6.67 12.40
C GLY A 324 7.26 -6.77 13.34
N ARG A 325 6.99 -5.74 14.15
CA ARG A 325 5.92 -5.76 15.18
C ARG A 325 5.09 -4.49 15.13
N VAL A 326 3.78 -4.63 14.99
CA VAL A 326 2.86 -3.50 14.80
C VAL A 326 1.69 -3.59 15.78
N SER A 327 1.32 -2.46 16.39
CA SER A 327 0.10 -2.33 17.19
C SER A 327 -0.97 -1.61 16.38
N LEU A 328 -2.12 -2.26 16.23
CA LEU A 328 -3.36 -1.68 15.70
C LEU A 328 -4.01 -0.71 16.70
N GLY A 329 -3.56 -0.71 17.96
CA GLY A 329 -4.19 0.02 19.05
C GLY A 329 -5.49 -0.64 19.53
N SER A 330 -6.48 0.18 19.89
CA SER A 330 -7.80 -0.27 20.35
C SER A 330 -8.92 -0.14 19.31
N ALA A 331 -8.68 0.59 18.23
CA ALA A 331 -9.63 0.75 17.13
C ALA A 331 -9.40 -0.30 16.04
N THR A 332 -10.47 -0.70 15.34
CA THR A 332 -10.33 -1.50 14.12
C THR A 332 -9.59 -0.70 13.04
N ARG A 333 -8.57 -1.30 12.42
CA ARG A 333 -7.79 -0.66 11.34
C ARG A 333 -8.19 -1.19 9.98
N THR A 334 -8.39 -0.28 9.03
CA THR A 334 -8.54 -0.61 7.62
C THR A 334 -7.16 -0.79 7.00
N PHE A 335 -6.93 -1.93 6.36
CA PHE A 335 -5.78 -2.17 5.48
C PHE A 335 -6.33 -2.19 4.06
N THR A 336 -6.29 -1.04 3.38
CA THR A 336 -6.81 -0.88 2.01
C THR A 336 -5.75 -1.26 0.99
N VAL A 337 -6.08 -2.13 0.05
CA VAL A 337 -5.14 -2.67 -0.94
C VAL A 337 -5.68 -2.44 -2.34
N VAL A 338 -5.06 -1.50 -3.06
CA VAL A 338 -5.39 -1.18 -4.45
C VAL A 338 -4.63 -2.11 -5.38
N GLN A 339 -5.35 -2.65 -6.37
CA GLN A 339 -4.78 -3.59 -7.33
C GLN A 339 -3.79 -2.89 -8.30
N GLY A 340 -2.50 -3.06 -8.05
CA GLY A 340 -1.40 -2.85 -9.00
C GLY A 340 -1.05 -4.10 -9.81
N ASN A 341 0.14 -4.10 -10.44
CA ASN A 341 0.65 -5.24 -11.19
C ASN A 341 1.51 -6.20 -10.34
N ALA A 342 1.94 -5.78 -9.16
CA ALA A 342 2.70 -6.60 -8.22
C ALA A 342 1.93 -7.84 -7.74
N TYR A 343 2.61 -8.99 -7.65
CA TYR A 343 2.07 -10.25 -7.13
C TYR A 343 2.96 -10.84 -6.00
N PRO A 344 2.51 -10.84 -4.74
CA PRO A 344 1.27 -10.22 -4.24
C PRO A 344 1.33 -8.68 -4.31
N SER A 345 0.19 -8.02 -4.13
CA SER A 345 0.13 -6.56 -4.07
C SER A 345 0.76 -6.03 -2.76
N ALA A 346 0.62 -6.78 -1.67
CA ALA A 346 1.27 -6.50 -0.38
C ALA A 346 1.71 -7.78 0.35
N ARG A 347 2.81 -7.68 1.09
CA ARG A 347 3.29 -8.64 2.09
C ARG A 347 3.22 -8.00 3.48
N VAL A 348 2.52 -8.64 4.39
CA VAL A 348 2.48 -8.27 5.81
C VAL A 348 3.08 -9.42 6.61
N GLY A 349 4.40 -9.37 6.79
CA GLY A 349 5.19 -10.28 7.62
C GLY A 349 5.53 -9.62 8.95
N ALA A 350 4.51 -9.05 9.61
CA ALA A 350 4.64 -8.33 10.87
C ALA A 350 3.63 -8.86 11.89
N ASP A 351 4.07 -9.06 13.14
CA ASP A 351 3.21 -9.43 14.25
C ASP A 351 2.27 -8.27 14.60
N LEU A 352 1.03 -8.38 14.13
CA LEU A 352 -0.05 -7.45 14.39
C LEU A 352 -0.66 -7.71 15.78
N SER A 353 -0.81 -6.66 16.57
CA SER A 353 -1.19 -6.72 17.99
C SER A 353 -2.17 -5.60 18.38
N GLY A 354 -2.72 -5.64 19.60
CA GLY A 354 -3.68 -4.65 20.12
C GLY A 354 -5.05 -5.26 20.47
N SER A 355 -6.00 -4.44 20.91
CA SER A 355 -7.40 -4.87 21.13
C SER A 355 -8.33 -4.56 19.96
N GLY A 356 -7.87 -3.76 18.99
CA GLY A 356 -8.58 -3.47 17.74
C GLY A 356 -8.74 -4.68 16.83
N GLY A 357 -9.69 -4.59 15.90
CA GLY A 357 -9.86 -5.55 14.80
C GLY A 357 -9.09 -5.15 13.54
N LEU A 358 -9.23 -5.96 12.48
CA LEU A 358 -8.53 -5.76 11.22
C LEU A 358 -9.49 -5.88 10.03
N PHE A 359 -9.61 -4.82 9.24
CA PHE A 359 -10.50 -4.74 8.07
C PHE A 359 -9.67 -4.69 6.77
N TRP A 360 -9.50 -5.85 6.14
CA TRP A 360 -8.82 -6.00 4.86
C TRP A 360 -9.74 -5.58 3.71
N ARG A 361 -9.38 -4.50 3.00
CA ARG A 361 -10.22 -3.88 1.97
C ARG A 361 -9.57 -3.89 0.59
N GLY A 362 -10.04 -4.74 -0.31
CA GLY A 362 -9.61 -4.71 -1.71
C GLY A 362 -10.23 -3.58 -2.51
N VAL A 363 -9.43 -2.93 -3.36
CA VAL A 363 -9.90 -2.03 -4.42
C VAL A 363 -9.44 -2.62 -5.76
N ARG A 364 -10.38 -3.21 -6.50
CA ARG A 364 -10.13 -3.77 -7.84
C ARG A 364 -10.02 -2.65 -8.88
N THR A 365 -8.99 -2.72 -9.72
CA THR A 365 -8.85 -1.87 -10.92
C THR A 365 -9.41 -2.56 -12.17
N VAL A 366 -9.49 -3.90 -12.18
CA VAL A 366 -10.22 -4.68 -13.19
C VAL A 366 -11.14 -5.75 -12.54
N PRO A 367 -12.34 -6.06 -13.10
CA PRO A 367 -13.30 -6.94 -12.43
C PRO A 367 -12.83 -8.39 -12.22
N SER A 368 -12.03 -8.91 -13.15
CA SER A 368 -11.67 -10.34 -13.24
C SER A 368 -10.58 -10.80 -12.26
N TYR A 369 -9.97 -9.87 -11.52
CA TYR A 369 -8.83 -10.14 -10.66
C TYR A 369 -9.02 -9.43 -9.32
N TYR A 370 -8.51 -10.02 -8.24
CA TYR A 370 -8.59 -9.45 -6.90
C TYR A 370 -7.20 -8.97 -6.48
N PRO A 371 -7.06 -7.83 -5.78
CA PRO A 371 -5.80 -7.54 -5.09
C PRO A 371 -5.47 -8.70 -4.13
N VAL A 372 -4.18 -9.03 -4.01
CA VAL A 372 -3.71 -10.19 -3.25
C VAL A 372 -2.79 -9.73 -2.13
N VAL A 373 -3.06 -10.23 -0.93
CA VAL A 373 -2.24 -10.01 0.27
C VAL A 373 -1.67 -11.35 0.72
N MET A 374 -0.38 -11.38 1.03
CA MET A 374 0.26 -12.47 1.76
C MET A 374 0.55 -12.01 3.19
N ASN A 375 -0.16 -12.59 4.15
CA ASN A 375 0.02 -12.39 5.59
C ASN A 375 0.67 -13.67 6.13
N TYR A 376 2.00 -13.72 5.99
CA TYR A 376 2.82 -14.93 6.10
C TYR A 376 3.88 -14.79 7.19
N ASP A 377 4.27 -15.93 7.77
CA ASP A 377 5.24 -16.02 8.88
C ASP A 377 4.85 -15.23 10.16
N THR A 378 3.59 -14.77 10.28
CA THR A 378 3.13 -13.89 11.38
C THR A 378 2.57 -14.65 12.59
N SER A 379 2.82 -14.13 13.79
CA SER A 379 2.21 -14.59 15.05
C SER A 379 1.24 -13.54 15.60
N ASN A 380 0.21 -13.23 14.82
CA ASN A 380 -0.71 -12.14 15.13
C ASN A 380 -1.51 -12.40 16.43
N SER A 381 -1.70 -11.34 17.20
CA SER A 381 -2.23 -11.38 18.58
C SER A 381 -3.31 -10.33 18.85
N TYR A 382 -3.79 -9.64 17.81
CA TYR A 382 -4.85 -8.63 17.94
C TYR A 382 -6.19 -9.25 18.38
N GLY A 383 -6.94 -8.51 19.21
CA GLY A 383 -8.13 -9.02 19.90
C GLY A 383 -9.48 -8.84 19.18
N GLY A 384 -9.55 -8.02 18.13
CA GLY A 384 -10.80 -7.68 17.44
C GLY A 384 -11.13 -8.54 16.21
N LEU A 385 -12.36 -8.37 15.70
CA LEU A 385 -12.87 -9.06 14.50
C LEU A 385 -11.98 -8.84 13.26
N THR A 386 -11.64 -9.93 12.58
CA THR A 386 -11.09 -9.87 11.21
C THR A 386 -12.22 -9.78 10.20
N THR A 387 -12.19 -8.80 9.29
CA THR A 387 -13.10 -8.72 8.14
C THR A 387 -12.29 -8.63 6.86
N ILE A 388 -12.70 -9.39 5.82
CA ILE A 388 -12.07 -9.39 4.50
C ILE A 388 -13.13 -9.09 3.44
N THR A 389 -12.92 -8.01 2.68
CA THR A 389 -13.79 -7.56 1.58
C THR A 389 -13.01 -7.40 0.28
N ASN A 390 -13.55 -7.91 -0.83
CA ASN A 390 -13.08 -7.64 -2.19
C ASN A 390 -11.58 -7.92 -2.50
N LEU A 391 -10.90 -8.75 -1.68
CA LEU A 391 -9.50 -9.20 -1.88
C LEU A 391 -9.33 -10.69 -1.56
N THR A 392 -8.18 -11.26 -1.93
CA THR A 392 -7.75 -12.57 -1.43
C THR A 392 -6.62 -12.40 -0.41
N LEU A 393 -6.87 -12.80 0.84
CA LEU A 393 -5.85 -12.87 1.90
C LEU A 393 -5.32 -14.30 1.98
N TYR A 394 -4.01 -14.47 1.81
CA TYR A 394 -3.31 -15.73 2.05
C TYR A 394 -2.70 -15.74 3.46
N VAL A 395 -2.81 -16.87 4.16
CA VAL A 395 -2.24 -17.12 5.50
C VAL A 395 -1.64 -18.52 5.60
N ASP A 396 -0.52 -18.64 6.32
CA ASP A 396 0.24 -19.89 6.50
C ASP A 396 0.49 -20.26 7.98
N THR A 397 0.23 -19.37 8.95
CA THR A 397 0.32 -19.70 10.39
C THR A 397 -1.07 -19.92 11.03
N PRO A 398 -1.14 -20.73 12.11
CA PRO A 398 -2.37 -20.89 12.91
C PRO A 398 -2.88 -19.61 13.60
N TRP A 399 -2.10 -18.53 13.59
CA TRP A 399 -2.36 -17.30 14.36
C TRP A 399 -2.49 -16.05 13.48
N ALA A 400 -2.32 -16.15 12.16
CA ALA A 400 -2.35 -15.02 11.23
C ALA A 400 -3.65 -14.17 11.27
N LEU A 401 -4.75 -14.73 11.80
CA LEU A 401 -6.05 -14.07 11.95
C LEU A 401 -6.26 -13.40 13.34
N GLY A 402 -5.24 -13.40 14.20
CA GLY A 402 -5.31 -12.80 15.54
C GLY A 402 -5.88 -13.74 16.59
N GLN A 403 -6.53 -13.17 17.61
CA GLN A 403 -7.21 -13.95 18.65
C GLN A 403 -8.56 -14.46 18.16
N THR A 404 -8.76 -15.77 18.26
CA THR A 404 -9.94 -16.49 17.74
C THR A 404 -11.30 -16.06 18.33
N ASN A 405 -11.31 -15.21 19.36
CA ASN A 405 -12.47 -14.83 20.18
C ASN A 405 -13.54 -14.02 19.45
N GLN A 406 -13.18 -13.25 18.41
CA GLN A 406 -14.13 -12.40 17.66
C GLN A 406 -14.47 -12.95 16.27
N GLY A 407 -13.69 -13.92 15.77
CA GLY A 407 -13.91 -14.57 14.49
C GLY A 407 -13.33 -13.83 13.26
N THR A 408 -13.56 -14.45 12.10
CA THR A 408 -13.30 -13.87 10.78
C THR A 408 -14.59 -13.78 9.98
N ARG A 409 -14.78 -12.68 9.24
CA ARG A 409 -15.92 -12.47 8.36
C ARG A 409 -15.48 -12.16 6.93
N LEU A 410 -15.91 -12.99 5.98
CA LEU A 410 -15.69 -12.75 4.55
C LEU A 410 -16.97 -12.16 3.93
N GLN A 411 -16.82 -11.07 3.18
CA GLN A 411 -17.92 -10.33 2.55
C GLN A 411 -17.52 -9.72 1.20
N ASP A 412 -18.49 -9.29 0.39
CA ASP A 412 -18.28 -8.64 -0.91
C ASP A 412 -17.24 -9.33 -1.80
N MET A 413 -17.39 -10.65 -2.02
CA MET A 413 -16.44 -11.50 -2.77
C MET A 413 -15.05 -11.66 -2.13
N GLY A 414 -14.87 -11.30 -0.85
CA GLY A 414 -13.66 -11.53 -0.08
C GLY A 414 -13.31 -13.02 0.07
N ARG A 415 -12.02 -13.34 0.02
CA ARG A 415 -11.51 -14.71 0.08
C ARG A 415 -10.39 -14.85 1.11
N LEU A 416 -10.42 -15.95 1.86
CA LEU A 416 -9.35 -16.36 2.77
C LEU A 416 -8.73 -17.65 2.24
N CYS A 417 -7.41 -17.66 2.00
CA CYS A 417 -6.67 -18.83 1.55
C CYS A 417 -5.74 -19.34 2.67
N LEU A 418 -6.04 -20.52 3.19
CA LEU A 418 -5.15 -21.27 4.08
C LEU A 418 -4.07 -21.95 3.25
N VAL A 419 -2.80 -21.85 3.65
CA VAL A 419 -1.64 -22.36 2.92
C VAL A 419 -0.86 -23.29 3.82
N GLY A 420 -1.10 -24.59 3.71
CA GLY A 420 -0.46 -25.61 4.55
C GLY A 420 -0.79 -25.51 6.05
N THR A 421 -1.93 -24.91 6.42
CA THR A 421 -2.15 -24.40 7.78
C THR A 421 -3.53 -24.67 8.36
N GLY A 422 -3.66 -24.53 9.68
CA GLY A 422 -4.81 -24.99 10.45
C GLY A 422 -5.32 -23.98 11.46
N ILE A 423 -6.55 -23.47 11.26
CA ILE A 423 -7.21 -22.56 12.19
C ILE A 423 -8.13 -23.32 13.14
N THR A 424 -8.08 -22.99 14.44
CA THR A 424 -8.88 -23.63 15.50
C THR A 424 -9.69 -22.59 16.28
N ASN A 425 -10.77 -23.02 16.95
CA ASN A 425 -11.57 -22.22 17.90
C ASN A 425 -12.18 -20.90 17.37
N GLU A 426 -12.01 -20.58 16.10
CA GLU A 426 -12.47 -19.34 15.47
C GLU A 426 -13.77 -19.52 14.67
N THR A 427 -14.70 -18.58 14.75
CA THR A 427 -15.93 -18.61 13.95
C THR A 427 -15.73 -17.90 12.61
N LEU A 428 -15.98 -18.59 11.50
CA LEU A 428 -15.95 -18.05 10.15
C LEU A 428 -17.35 -17.68 9.66
N THR A 429 -17.62 -16.40 9.43
CA THR A 429 -18.87 -15.94 8.81
C THR A 429 -18.64 -15.69 7.32
N LEU A 430 -19.42 -16.37 6.47
CA LEU A 430 -19.36 -16.26 5.01
C LEU A 430 -20.64 -15.60 4.48
N GLN A 431 -20.49 -14.47 3.77
CA GLN A 431 -21.58 -13.78 3.07
C GLN A 431 -21.59 -14.08 1.56
N ASP A 432 -22.55 -13.52 0.82
CA ASP A 432 -22.73 -13.77 -0.62
C ASP A 432 -21.43 -13.56 -1.43
N GLY A 433 -21.10 -14.56 -2.26
CA GLY A 433 -19.94 -14.57 -3.15
C GLY A 433 -18.58 -14.70 -2.46
N SER A 434 -18.51 -14.70 -1.13
CA SER A 434 -17.27 -14.93 -0.37
C SER A 434 -16.85 -16.40 -0.40
N ALA A 435 -15.56 -16.69 -0.15
CA ALA A 435 -15.09 -18.07 -0.12
C ALA A 435 -13.91 -18.33 0.82
N LEU A 436 -13.98 -19.44 1.55
CA LEU A 436 -12.78 -20.11 2.09
C LEU A 436 -12.06 -20.82 0.94
N VAL A 437 -10.73 -20.80 0.97
CA VAL A 437 -9.84 -21.46 0.03
C VAL A 437 -8.79 -22.25 0.81
N GLY A 438 -8.49 -23.47 0.39
CA GLY A 438 -7.38 -24.25 0.93
C GLY A 438 -6.32 -24.52 -0.13
N ASP A 439 -5.06 -24.38 0.23
CA ASP A 439 -3.90 -24.85 -0.51
C ASP A 439 -3.02 -25.73 0.38
N MET A 440 -2.35 -26.71 -0.23
CA MET A 440 -1.69 -27.84 0.47
C MET A 440 -2.64 -28.52 1.49
N THR A 441 -2.10 -29.28 2.44
CA THR A 441 -2.88 -29.81 3.56
C THR A 441 -3.23 -28.69 4.53
N SER A 442 -4.50 -28.32 4.62
CA SER A 442 -5.00 -27.23 5.45
C SER A 442 -6.28 -27.63 6.21
N PHE A 443 -6.63 -26.96 7.30
CA PHE A 443 -7.90 -27.24 8.00
C PHE A 443 -8.56 -26.03 8.66
N TRP A 444 -9.89 -26.11 8.80
CA TRP A 444 -10.69 -25.18 9.62
C TRP A 444 -11.51 -25.96 10.65
N ALA A 445 -11.24 -25.72 11.94
CA ALA A 445 -11.82 -26.50 13.03
C ALA A 445 -12.87 -25.76 13.89
N GLY A 446 -12.96 -24.44 13.81
CA GLY A 446 -14.04 -23.70 14.45
C GLY A 446 -15.32 -23.64 13.59
N PRO A 447 -16.44 -23.08 14.10
CA PRO A 447 -17.71 -23.04 13.38
C PRO A 447 -17.65 -22.25 12.06
N ILE A 448 -18.48 -22.62 11.09
CA ILE A 448 -18.71 -21.85 9.85
C ILE A 448 -20.20 -21.46 9.78
N VAL A 449 -20.47 -20.20 9.42
CA VAL A 449 -21.82 -19.63 9.30
C VAL A 449 -22.02 -19.08 7.88
N LEU A 450 -22.90 -19.74 7.12
CA LEU A 450 -23.36 -19.33 5.79
C LEU A 450 -24.46 -18.26 5.92
N ALA A 451 -24.03 -17.02 6.16
CA ALA A 451 -24.89 -15.84 6.20
C ALA A 451 -25.38 -15.42 4.80
N GLY A 452 -24.67 -15.84 3.75
CA GLY A 452 -25.07 -15.73 2.35
C GLY A 452 -24.55 -16.92 1.53
N ASN A 453 -24.80 -16.91 0.22
CA ASN A 453 -24.40 -17.97 -0.70
C ASN A 453 -22.89 -17.93 -0.92
N ALA A 454 -22.16 -18.92 -0.40
CA ALA A 454 -20.71 -18.84 -0.25
C ALA A 454 -19.98 -20.09 -0.73
N GLY A 455 -18.66 -19.95 -0.91
CA GLY A 455 -17.76 -20.99 -1.38
C GLY A 455 -16.91 -21.64 -0.28
N ILE A 456 -16.65 -22.93 -0.43
CA ILE A 456 -15.43 -23.56 0.07
C ILE A 456 -14.70 -24.12 -1.16
N SER A 457 -13.43 -23.76 -1.32
CA SER A 457 -12.68 -24.01 -2.55
C SER A 457 -11.25 -24.45 -2.28
N GLY A 458 -10.54 -24.92 -3.30
CA GLY A 458 -9.14 -25.29 -3.15
C GLY A 458 -8.36 -25.35 -4.47
N SER A 459 -7.05 -25.22 -4.33
CA SER A 459 -6.06 -25.46 -5.39
C SER A 459 -6.03 -26.94 -5.82
N CYS A 460 -5.18 -27.29 -6.78
CA CYS A 460 -4.99 -28.68 -7.18
C CYS A 460 -4.02 -29.45 -6.26
N SER A 461 -3.32 -28.72 -5.38
CA SER A 461 -2.53 -29.21 -4.25
C SER A 461 -3.34 -29.33 -2.95
N SER A 462 -4.62 -28.96 -2.96
CA SER A 462 -5.46 -28.86 -1.76
C SER A 462 -5.86 -30.22 -1.17
N ASP A 463 -5.65 -30.37 0.13
CA ASP A 463 -6.33 -31.34 1.00
C ASP A 463 -6.91 -30.55 2.19
N LEU A 464 -8.09 -29.95 1.97
CA LEU A 464 -8.74 -29.04 2.93
C LEU A 464 -9.75 -29.77 3.80
N GLU A 465 -9.48 -29.88 5.10
CA GLU A 465 -10.39 -30.50 6.07
C GLU A 465 -11.22 -29.47 6.86
N ILE A 466 -12.54 -29.54 6.73
CA ILE A 466 -13.49 -28.74 7.51
C ILE A 466 -13.99 -29.59 8.68
N ARG A 467 -13.39 -29.40 9.87
CA ARG A 467 -13.71 -30.15 11.10
C ARG A 467 -14.87 -29.52 11.89
N GLY A 468 -15.09 -28.22 11.73
CA GLY A 468 -16.18 -27.49 12.40
C GLY A 468 -17.58 -27.82 11.85
N PRO A 469 -18.66 -27.46 12.59
CA PRO A 469 -20.01 -27.46 12.04
C PRO A 469 -20.18 -26.30 11.04
N ILE A 470 -20.87 -26.57 9.93
CA ILE A 470 -21.35 -25.54 8.99
C ILE A 470 -22.84 -25.29 9.26
N SER A 471 -23.25 -24.04 9.40
CA SER A 471 -24.62 -23.62 9.76
C SER A 471 -25.09 -22.44 8.91
N GLY A 472 -26.35 -22.00 9.03
CA GLY A 472 -26.86 -20.79 8.36
C GLY A 472 -27.94 -21.05 7.30
N THR A 473 -28.16 -20.08 6.41
CA THR A 473 -29.24 -20.11 5.40
C THR A 473 -28.76 -20.10 3.96
N GLY A 474 -27.51 -19.72 3.71
CA GLY A 474 -26.93 -19.66 2.36
C GLY A 474 -26.69 -21.04 1.74
N ASN A 475 -26.67 -21.09 0.40
CA ASN A 475 -26.18 -22.25 -0.35
C ASN A 475 -24.66 -22.41 -0.19
N LEU A 476 -24.19 -23.66 -0.17
CA LEU A 476 -22.78 -24.02 -0.07
C LEU A 476 -22.25 -24.48 -1.43
N THR A 477 -21.44 -23.65 -2.10
CA THR A 477 -20.74 -24.06 -3.32
C THR A 477 -19.39 -24.66 -2.95
N ILE A 478 -19.08 -25.86 -3.44
CA ILE A 478 -17.81 -26.55 -3.23
C ILE A 478 -17.11 -26.69 -4.57
N ARG A 479 -15.88 -26.18 -4.69
CA ARG A 479 -15.15 -26.10 -5.97
C ARG A 479 -13.64 -26.28 -5.78
N CYS A 480 -13.11 -27.45 -6.14
CA CYS A 480 -11.70 -27.80 -5.96
C CYS A 480 -11.14 -28.55 -7.17
N CYS A 481 -9.83 -28.51 -7.42
CA CYS A 481 -9.17 -29.53 -8.26
C CYS A 481 -8.39 -30.57 -7.44
N GLY A 482 -8.16 -30.33 -6.14
CA GLY A 482 -7.76 -31.32 -5.14
C GLY A 482 -8.97 -31.90 -4.39
N VAL A 483 -8.82 -32.07 -3.07
CA VAL A 483 -9.81 -32.68 -2.17
C VAL A 483 -10.30 -31.67 -1.13
N ILE A 484 -11.61 -31.66 -0.87
CA ILE A 484 -12.22 -31.01 0.30
C ILE A 484 -12.94 -32.09 1.13
N ARG A 485 -12.75 -32.07 2.44
CA ARG A 485 -13.28 -33.09 3.37
C ARG A 485 -14.14 -32.46 4.47
N LEU A 486 -15.40 -32.86 4.58
CA LEU A 486 -16.29 -32.44 5.66
C LEU A 486 -16.22 -33.46 6.79
N ALA A 487 -15.65 -33.09 7.93
CA ALA A 487 -15.24 -33.97 9.00
C ALA A 487 -15.65 -33.45 10.40
N GLY A 488 -15.25 -34.18 11.44
CA GLY A 488 -15.49 -33.81 12.84
C GLY A 488 -16.82 -34.33 13.42
N THR A 489 -17.09 -33.94 14.66
CA THR A 489 -18.10 -34.59 15.53
C THR A 489 -19.46 -33.91 15.54
N GLN A 490 -19.56 -32.64 15.12
CA GLN A 490 -20.82 -31.89 15.11
C GLN A 490 -21.45 -31.89 13.71
N PRO A 491 -22.77 -32.12 13.59
CA PRO A 491 -23.46 -32.10 12.31
C PRO A 491 -23.49 -30.69 11.71
N ASN A 492 -23.54 -30.64 10.40
CA ASN A 492 -23.88 -29.44 9.64
C ASN A 492 -25.39 -29.19 9.68
N THR A 493 -25.81 -27.94 9.69
CA THR A 493 -27.20 -27.50 9.93
C THR A 493 -27.64 -26.35 9.02
N TYR A 494 -26.91 -26.09 7.93
CA TYR A 494 -27.29 -25.07 6.95
C TYR A 494 -28.53 -25.50 6.14
N ALA A 495 -29.42 -24.54 5.84
CA ALA A 495 -30.67 -24.82 5.11
C ALA A 495 -30.52 -24.79 3.57
N GLY A 496 -29.41 -24.28 3.06
CA GLY A 496 -29.15 -24.15 1.62
C GLY A 496 -28.78 -25.47 0.93
N THR A 497 -28.83 -25.45 -0.40
CA THR A 497 -28.32 -26.53 -1.27
C THR A 497 -26.81 -26.60 -1.20
N THR A 498 -26.27 -27.82 -1.15
CA THR A 498 -24.85 -28.07 -1.42
C THR A 498 -24.66 -28.28 -2.91
N TRP A 499 -23.83 -27.47 -3.56
CA TRP A 499 -23.42 -27.67 -4.94
C TRP A 499 -21.93 -27.98 -5.00
N LEU A 500 -21.59 -29.26 -5.11
CA LEU A 500 -20.26 -29.69 -5.50
C LEU A 500 -20.11 -29.46 -7.00
N TYR A 501 -19.47 -28.35 -7.37
CA TYR A 501 -19.39 -27.87 -8.74
C TYR A 501 -18.32 -28.62 -9.56
N GLU A 502 -17.14 -28.83 -8.97
CA GLU A 502 -16.03 -29.61 -9.53
C GLU A 502 -15.15 -30.19 -8.39
N GLY A 503 -14.39 -31.25 -8.69
CA GLY A 503 -13.40 -31.83 -7.76
C GLY A 503 -13.89 -32.99 -6.93
N ILE A 504 -13.17 -33.28 -5.83
CA ILE A 504 -13.51 -34.36 -4.89
C ILE A 504 -14.00 -33.77 -3.56
N LEU A 505 -15.19 -34.22 -3.12
CA LEU A 505 -15.77 -33.93 -1.82
C LEU A 505 -15.91 -35.19 -0.99
N GLU A 506 -15.17 -35.29 0.10
CA GLU A 506 -15.20 -36.43 1.01
C GLU A 506 -16.03 -36.14 2.26
N LEU A 507 -16.91 -37.07 2.64
CA LEU A 507 -17.81 -36.95 3.78
C LEU A 507 -17.36 -37.90 4.90
N ALA A 508 -16.91 -37.33 6.02
CA ALA A 508 -16.25 -38.00 7.15
C ALA A 508 -16.74 -37.49 8.52
N LYS A 509 -17.98 -37.00 8.61
CA LYS A 509 -18.60 -36.59 9.89
C LYS A 509 -18.92 -37.84 10.72
N THR A 510 -18.66 -37.79 12.04
CA THR A 510 -19.10 -38.87 12.94
C THR A 510 -20.53 -38.71 13.44
N ALA A 511 -21.14 -37.53 13.23
CA ALA A 511 -22.56 -37.30 13.43
C ALA A 511 -23.39 -37.94 12.30
N LEU A 512 -24.36 -38.78 12.68
CA LEU A 512 -25.31 -39.40 11.74
C LEU A 512 -26.08 -38.32 10.97
N ASN A 513 -26.17 -38.50 9.65
CA ASN A 513 -26.77 -37.60 8.67
C ASN A 513 -26.16 -36.18 8.69
N GLY A 514 -24.93 -36.05 9.20
CA GLY A 514 -24.35 -34.79 9.67
C GLY A 514 -23.42 -34.07 8.70
N ALA A 515 -23.16 -34.58 7.50
CA ALA A 515 -22.30 -33.90 6.53
C ALA A 515 -23.09 -33.01 5.56
N ILE A 516 -24.19 -33.54 5.01
CA ILE A 516 -25.02 -32.86 4.02
C ILE A 516 -26.48 -32.82 4.52
N PRO A 517 -26.93 -31.70 5.11
CA PRO A 517 -28.24 -31.58 5.76
C PRO A 517 -29.41 -31.31 4.80
N GLY A 518 -29.14 -31.10 3.51
CA GLY A 518 -30.13 -30.67 2.51
C GLY A 518 -29.75 -31.12 1.09
N PRO A 519 -30.39 -30.57 0.04
CA PRO A 519 -30.17 -30.96 -1.34
C PRO A 519 -28.69 -30.99 -1.76
N LEU A 520 -28.29 -32.02 -2.52
CA LEU A 520 -26.93 -32.20 -3.02
C LEU A 520 -26.92 -32.23 -4.55
N LEU A 521 -26.22 -31.28 -5.17
CA LEU A 521 -25.93 -31.26 -6.60
C LEU A 521 -24.45 -31.59 -6.81
N ILE A 522 -24.17 -32.59 -7.66
CA ILE A 522 -22.84 -33.12 -7.94
C ILE A 522 -22.54 -32.89 -9.43
N GLY A 523 -21.52 -32.07 -9.70
CA GLY A 523 -21.09 -31.65 -11.03
C GLY A 523 -21.74 -30.36 -11.53
N SER A 524 -21.31 -29.95 -12.72
CA SER A 524 -21.91 -28.87 -13.51
C SER A 524 -22.03 -29.32 -14.98
N GLU A 525 -22.65 -28.51 -15.85
CA GLU A 525 -22.73 -28.80 -17.29
C GLU A 525 -21.35 -28.84 -18.00
N TYR A 526 -20.31 -28.30 -17.35
CA TYR A 526 -18.96 -28.13 -17.92
C TYR A 526 -17.87 -28.91 -17.17
N TYR A 527 -18.09 -29.24 -15.90
CA TYR A 527 -17.09 -29.84 -15.02
C TYR A 527 -17.66 -31.03 -14.25
N ALA A 528 -16.94 -32.15 -14.27
CA ALA A 528 -17.28 -33.33 -13.49
C ALA A 528 -16.83 -33.18 -12.02
N ALA A 529 -17.57 -33.81 -11.11
CA ALA A 529 -17.18 -33.92 -9.70
C ALA A 529 -17.40 -35.33 -9.14
N THR A 530 -16.73 -35.64 -8.04
CA THR A 530 -16.93 -36.87 -7.25
C THR A 530 -17.27 -36.52 -5.81
N ASN A 531 -18.45 -36.89 -5.34
CA ASN A 531 -18.71 -36.96 -3.90
C ASN A 531 -18.42 -38.39 -3.41
N ARG A 532 -17.66 -38.52 -2.33
CA ARG A 532 -17.27 -39.80 -1.72
C ARG A 532 -17.63 -39.86 -0.24
N LEU A 533 -18.11 -41.02 0.21
CA LEU A 533 -18.29 -41.32 1.63
C LEU A 533 -17.01 -41.95 2.23
N LEU A 534 -16.61 -41.49 3.41
CA LEU A 534 -15.58 -42.11 4.26
C LEU A 534 -16.15 -42.65 5.58
N ALA A 535 -17.46 -42.49 5.77
CA ALA A 535 -18.25 -42.97 6.90
C ALA A 535 -19.68 -43.25 6.43
N PRO A 536 -20.48 -44.07 7.14
CA PRO A 536 -21.89 -44.29 6.81
C PRO A 536 -22.77 -43.13 7.28
N ASN A 537 -24.00 -43.04 6.74
CA ASN A 537 -25.03 -42.06 7.12
C ASN A 537 -24.49 -40.61 7.14
N GLN A 538 -24.08 -40.08 5.99
CA GLN A 538 -23.47 -38.75 5.87
C GLN A 538 -24.45 -37.70 5.36
N ILE A 539 -25.45 -38.13 4.58
CA ILE A 539 -26.45 -37.29 3.94
C ILE A 539 -27.78 -37.41 4.71
N ALA A 540 -28.64 -36.38 4.66
CA ALA A 540 -29.97 -36.47 5.26
C ALA A 540 -30.89 -37.45 4.49
N ASN A 541 -31.64 -38.27 5.24
CA ASN A 541 -32.53 -39.32 4.72
C ASN A 541 -33.57 -38.87 3.68
N ASP A 542 -33.89 -37.58 3.61
CA ASP A 542 -34.84 -36.95 2.70
C ASP A 542 -34.18 -35.98 1.70
N ALA A 543 -32.87 -35.73 1.80
CA ALA A 543 -32.14 -34.86 0.88
C ALA A 543 -32.14 -35.43 -0.55
N PRO A 544 -32.62 -34.69 -1.57
CA PRO A 544 -32.49 -35.11 -2.95
C PRO A 544 -31.04 -34.99 -3.42
N VAL A 545 -30.56 -36.01 -4.13
CA VAL A 545 -29.21 -36.05 -4.72
C VAL A 545 -29.34 -35.99 -6.24
N THR A 546 -28.66 -35.05 -6.89
CA THR A 546 -28.63 -34.91 -8.34
C THR A 546 -27.20 -35.02 -8.85
N VAL A 547 -26.93 -35.98 -9.74
CA VAL A 547 -25.60 -36.22 -10.34
C VAL A 547 -25.62 -35.84 -11.81
N GLN A 548 -24.86 -34.82 -12.18
CA GLN A 548 -24.77 -34.30 -13.55
C GLN A 548 -23.77 -35.09 -14.41
N VAL A 549 -23.70 -34.74 -15.69
CA VAL A 549 -22.93 -35.47 -16.72
C VAL A 549 -21.47 -35.69 -16.29
N GLY A 550 -20.98 -36.91 -16.50
CA GLY A 550 -19.61 -37.31 -16.16
C GLY A 550 -19.27 -37.36 -14.67
N SER A 551 -20.19 -36.96 -13.79
CA SER A 551 -19.96 -36.89 -12.34
C SER A 551 -20.33 -38.17 -11.60
N LEU A 552 -19.79 -38.34 -10.40
CA LEU A 552 -19.87 -39.57 -9.60
C LEU A 552 -20.39 -39.30 -8.17
N PHE A 553 -21.37 -40.09 -7.75
CA PHE A 553 -21.76 -40.27 -6.36
C PHE A 553 -21.23 -41.62 -5.87
N ASP A 554 -20.17 -41.61 -5.06
CA ASP A 554 -19.37 -42.76 -4.63
C ASP A 554 -19.67 -43.12 -3.17
N LEU A 555 -20.51 -44.14 -2.94
CA LEU A 555 -20.78 -44.63 -1.59
C LEU A 555 -19.58 -45.37 -0.97
N ASN A 556 -18.56 -45.75 -1.76
CA ASN A 556 -17.30 -46.31 -1.27
C ASN A 556 -17.46 -47.49 -0.28
N GLY A 557 -18.46 -48.35 -0.50
CA GLY A 557 -18.80 -49.48 0.37
C GLY A 557 -19.63 -49.15 1.61
N TYR A 558 -19.87 -47.87 1.91
CA TYR A 558 -20.69 -47.43 3.04
C TYR A 558 -22.20 -47.49 2.74
N LEU A 559 -22.99 -47.48 3.82
CA LEU A 559 -24.44 -47.35 3.75
C LEU A 559 -24.85 -45.90 4.02
N ASP A 560 -25.75 -45.39 3.20
CA ASP A 560 -26.41 -44.11 3.41
C ASP A 560 -27.87 -44.20 2.94
N ALA A 561 -28.73 -43.33 3.49
CA ALA A 561 -30.12 -43.19 3.09
C ALA A 561 -30.34 -41.76 2.61
N ILE A 562 -31.01 -41.62 1.46
CA ILE A 562 -31.19 -40.34 0.78
C ILE A 562 -32.62 -40.22 0.25
N GLY A 563 -33.01 -38.98 -0.07
CA GLY A 563 -34.22 -38.68 -0.82
C GLY A 563 -34.12 -39.11 -2.30
N PRO A 564 -34.86 -38.45 -3.21
CA PRO A 564 -34.83 -38.77 -4.62
C PRO A 564 -33.43 -38.65 -5.25
N LEU A 565 -32.90 -39.74 -5.80
CA LEU A 565 -31.69 -39.74 -6.62
C LEU A 565 -32.05 -39.45 -8.09
N THR A 566 -31.43 -38.42 -8.67
CA THR A 566 -31.60 -38.01 -10.06
C THR A 566 -30.27 -38.10 -10.80
N LEU A 567 -30.22 -38.83 -11.92
CA LEU A 567 -29.01 -38.98 -12.75
C LEU A 567 -29.21 -38.26 -14.09
N LEU A 568 -28.47 -37.18 -14.31
CA LEU A 568 -28.48 -36.37 -15.53
C LEU A 568 -27.21 -36.66 -16.36
N GLY A 569 -26.97 -37.93 -16.66
CA GLY A 569 -25.74 -38.41 -17.30
C GLY A 569 -24.58 -38.70 -16.32
N GLY A 570 -24.81 -38.56 -15.02
CA GLY A 570 -23.88 -38.98 -13.96
C GLY A 570 -24.06 -40.43 -13.52
N ARG A 571 -23.12 -40.93 -12.70
CA ARG A 571 -23.12 -42.28 -12.11
C ARG A 571 -23.31 -42.22 -10.60
N ALA A 572 -24.03 -43.19 -10.04
CA ALA A 572 -23.92 -43.55 -8.64
C ALA A 572 -23.24 -44.92 -8.52
N ASP A 573 -22.42 -45.12 -7.50
CA ASP A 573 -21.71 -46.37 -7.23
C ASP A 573 -21.82 -46.80 -5.76
N SER A 574 -21.93 -48.10 -5.54
CA SER A 574 -21.95 -48.70 -4.20
C SER A 574 -20.56 -48.95 -3.61
N GLY A 575 -19.52 -48.99 -4.45
CA GLY A 575 -18.26 -49.63 -4.13
C GLY A 575 -18.36 -51.16 -4.11
N ALA A 576 -17.21 -51.83 -4.13
CA ALA A 576 -17.09 -53.29 -4.14
C ALA A 576 -16.89 -53.84 -2.71
N GLY A 577 -17.97 -53.94 -1.93
CA GLY A 577 -17.88 -54.50 -0.57
C GLY A 577 -19.18 -54.74 0.19
N ALA A 578 -20.25 -53.97 -0.08
CA ALA A 578 -21.49 -54.04 0.69
C ALA A 578 -22.73 -54.24 -0.18
N ALA A 579 -23.77 -54.82 0.41
CA ALA A 579 -25.12 -54.84 -0.16
C ALA A 579 -25.78 -53.45 -0.01
N ALA A 580 -25.19 -52.43 -0.64
CA ALA A 580 -25.67 -51.05 -0.59
C ALA A 580 -27.06 -50.94 -1.21
N ARG A 581 -28.09 -50.83 -0.37
CA ARG A 581 -29.47 -50.62 -0.82
C ARG A 581 -29.72 -49.13 -0.88
N ILE A 582 -29.71 -48.55 -2.09
CA ILE A 582 -30.30 -47.22 -2.33
C ILE A 582 -31.78 -47.34 -1.94
N ALA A 583 -32.11 -46.86 -0.74
CA ALA A 583 -33.38 -47.15 -0.07
C ALA A 583 -34.51 -46.23 -0.55
N LEU A 584 -34.77 -46.24 -1.86
CA LEU A 584 -35.79 -45.42 -2.50
C LEU A 584 -37.13 -45.51 -1.73
N PRO A 585 -37.76 -44.38 -1.36
CA PRO A 585 -39.01 -44.37 -0.61
C PRO A 585 -40.09 -45.21 -1.30
N ARG A 586 -40.62 -46.21 -0.58
CA ARG A 586 -41.68 -47.07 -1.12
C ARG A 586 -42.90 -46.20 -1.47
N PRO A 587 -43.43 -46.24 -2.70
CA PRO A 587 -44.66 -45.53 -3.02
C PRO A 587 -45.80 -46.06 -2.13
N ARG A 588 -46.59 -45.16 -1.55
CA ARG A 588 -47.78 -45.54 -0.77
C ARG A 588 -48.68 -46.42 -1.65
N PRO A 589 -49.06 -47.64 -1.22
CA PRO A 589 -49.86 -48.53 -2.05
C PRO A 589 -51.25 -47.92 -2.26
N SER A 590 -51.57 -47.61 -3.53
CA SER A 590 -52.93 -47.25 -3.91
C SER A 590 -53.86 -48.46 -3.72
N LYS A 591 -55.03 -48.24 -3.12
CA LYS A 591 -56.06 -49.28 -2.94
C LYS A 591 -56.66 -49.66 -4.29
N GLY A 592 -56.04 -50.59 -5.01
CA GLY A 592 -56.44 -50.93 -6.39
C GLY A 592 -55.81 -52.19 -7.00
N SER A 593 -55.34 -53.15 -6.20
CA SER A 593 -54.70 -54.35 -6.72
C SER A 593 -55.69 -55.32 -7.39
N ARG A 594 -55.60 -55.49 -8.72
CA ARG A 594 -56.03 -56.73 -9.40
C ARG A 594 -54.82 -57.44 -10.00
N ARG A 595 -54.43 -58.55 -9.38
CA ARG A 595 -53.49 -59.53 -9.97
C ARG A 595 -54.08 -60.10 -11.26
N TRP A 596 -53.22 -60.34 -12.24
CA TRP A 596 -53.42 -61.37 -13.26
C TRP A 596 -52.13 -62.18 -13.43
N HIS A 597 -52.27 -63.49 -13.63
CA HIS A 597 -51.15 -64.42 -13.80
C HIS A 597 -50.65 -64.46 -15.26
N ARG A 598 -49.41 -64.92 -15.42
CA ARG A 598 -48.67 -64.99 -16.67
C ARG A 598 -48.91 -66.32 -17.40
N VAL A 599 -49.45 -66.25 -18.61
CA VAL A 599 -49.31 -67.25 -19.69
C VAL A 599 -49.08 -66.47 -20.99
N GLY A 600 -48.40 -67.05 -21.98
CA GLY A 600 -48.19 -66.38 -23.26
C GLY A 600 -47.94 -67.34 -24.42
N SER A 601 -48.12 -66.85 -25.64
CA SER A 601 -47.75 -67.50 -26.90
C SER A 601 -47.73 -66.48 -28.06
N ARG A 602 -47.43 -66.91 -29.28
CA ARG A 602 -47.21 -66.05 -30.46
C ARG A 602 -48.45 -65.96 -31.39
N ARG A 603 -48.38 -64.96 -32.29
CA ARG A 603 -48.75 -65.00 -33.73
C ARG A 603 -50.15 -64.51 -34.20
N THR A 604 -50.08 -63.41 -34.99
CA THR A 604 -50.73 -63.16 -36.31
C THR A 604 -52.25 -62.88 -36.50
N SER A 605 -52.47 -61.93 -37.43
CA SER A 605 -53.55 -61.83 -38.44
C SER A 605 -55.03 -61.72 -38.03
N ALA A 606 -55.51 -60.47 -38.02
CA ALA A 606 -56.55 -59.95 -38.92
C ALA A 606 -57.84 -60.77 -39.24
N SER A 607 -58.97 -60.24 -38.72
CA SER A 607 -60.07 -59.62 -39.51
C SER A 607 -61.42 -60.34 -39.76
N TRP A 608 -62.43 -59.47 -40.02
CA TRP A 608 -63.80 -59.66 -40.53
C TRP A 608 -65.00 -60.03 -39.62
N TRP A 609 -65.85 -59.00 -39.37
CA TRP A 609 -67.33 -58.97 -39.31
C TRP A 609 -68.07 -59.81 -38.21
N SER A 610 -69.23 -59.41 -37.68
CA SER A 610 -70.36 -58.69 -38.32
C SER A 610 -71.13 -57.70 -37.39
N ARG A 611 -72.24 -57.15 -37.92
CA ARG A 611 -73.17 -56.10 -37.39
C ARG A 611 -74.62 -56.68 -37.44
N PRO A 612 -75.77 -56.00 -37.09
CA PRO A 612 -76.06 -54.55 -37.14
C PRO A 612 -77.08 -53.98 -36.09
N ARG A 613 -77.66 -52.79 -36.41
CA ARG A 613 -78.77 -52.00 -35.78
C ARG A 613 -78.31 -51.08 -34.63
N GLY A 614 -78.69 -49.79 -34.55
CA GLY A 614 -79.51 -48.91 -35.42
C GLY A 614 -80.39 -47.97 -34.55
N ALA A 615 -80.65 -46.69 -34.87
CA ALA A 615 -80.23 -45.81 -35.97
C ALA A 615 -80.24 -44.32 -35.50
N SER A 616 -79.84 -43.38 -36.37
CA SER A 616 -79.89 -41.91 -36.13
C SER A 616 -80.69 -41.19 -37.23
N PRO A 617 -81.06 -39.91 -37.04
CA PRO A 617 -80.55 -38.90 -38.00
C PRO A 617 -80.41 -37.43 -37.49
N ARG A 618 -79.28 -36.79 -37.86
CA ARG A 618 -79.13 -35.49 -38.61
C ARG A 618 -79.85 -34.21 -38.08
N ARG A 619 -79.28 -32.98 -38.21
CA ARG A 619 -78.78 -32.35 -39.45
C ARG A 619 -77.47 -31.51 -39.30
N ARG A 620 -77.39 -30.22 -39.72
CA ARG A 620 -76.11 -29.47 -39.95
C ARG A 620 -76.30 -27.93 -40.11
N TRP A 621 -75.19 -27.16 -40.10
CA TRP A 621 -75.00 -25.71 -40.47
C TRP A 621 -75.31 -24.64 -39.39
N ARG A 622 -74.79 -23.38 -39.38
CA ARG A 622 -73.85 -22.62 -40.28
C ARG A 622 -73.00 -21.55 -39.51
N MET A 623 -72.19 -20.74 -40.22
CA MET A 623 -71.25 -19.70 -39.73
C MET A 623 -71.89 -18.32 -39.43
N ALA A 624 -71.25 -17.52 -38.55
CA ALA A 624 -71.25 -16.02 -38.52
C ALA A 624 -70.07 -15.52 -37.63
N THR A 625 -68.96 -14.98 -38.15
CA THR A 625 -68.59 -13.56 -38.44
C THR A 625 -68.10 -12.70 -37.25
N ALA A 626 -66.94 -12.05 -37.44
CA ALA A 626 -66.48 -10.87 -36.67
C ALA A 626 -66.78 -9.56 -37.44
N PRO A 627 -66.64 -8.38 -36.81
CA PRO A 627 -65.76 -7.36 -37.41
C PRO A 627 -64.97 -6.50 -36.38
N THR A 628 -64.37 -5.39 -36.83
CA THR A 628 -63.24 -4.70 -36.18
C THR A 628 -63.27 -3.16 -36.30
N ILE A 629 -62.62 -2.48 -35.33
CA ILE A 629 -61.82 -1.24 -35.47
C ILE A 629 -62.51 0.17 -35.55
N ARG A 630 -61.91 1.14 -34.82
CA ARG A 630 -62.04 2.63 -34.86
C ARG A 630 -63.37 3.25 -34.36
N SER A 631 -63.40 4.49 -33.84
CA SER A 631 -62.39 5.57 -33.62
C SER A 631 -62.73 6.40 -32.34
N THR A 632 -62.22 7.58 -31.92
CA THR A 632 -61.53 8.71 -32.63
C THR A 632 -60.49 9.47 -31.75
N ARG A 633 -60.76 10.74 -31.36
CA ARG A 633 -59.88 11.81 -30.80
C ARG A 633 -60.78 13.08 -30.62
N PRO A 634 -60.36 14.29 -30.16
CA PRO A 634 -59.10 14.75 -29.49
C PRO A 634 -59.29 15.78 -28.31
N ARG A 635 -58.18 16.41 -27.83
CA ARG A 635 -58.05 17.61 -26.94
C ARG A 635 -58.40 17.41 -25.45
N ARG A 636 -57.82 18.09 -24.43
CA ARG A 636 -56.71 19.10 -24.26
C ARG A 636 -56.28 19.08 -22.76
N SER A 637 -55.13 19.57 -22.24
CA SER A 637 -53.77 19.86 -22.78
C SER A 637 -52.69 19.18 -21.89
N SER A 638 -51.79 19.73 -21.04
CA SER A 638 -51.21 21.06 -20.67
C SER A 638 -49.79 20.79 -20.13
N PHE A 639 -48.70 21.41 -20.63
CA PHE A 639 -48.02 22.65 -20.18
C PHE A 639 -47.63 22.73 -18.68
N THR A 640 -46.36 22.94 -18.28
CA THR A 640 -45.02 22.98 -18.96
C THR A 640 -43.92 22.93 -17.87
N ARG A 641 -42.81 22.15 -17.95
CA ARG A 641 -41.61 22.18 -18.83
C ARG A 641 -40.51 23.19 -18.42
N SER A 642 -39.32 22.67 -18.14
CA SER A 642 -38.03 23.28 -18.50
C SER A 642 -37.06 22.16 -18.89
N ALA A 643 -36.21 22.37 -19.91
CA ALA A 643 -35.28 21.35 -20.41
C ALA A 643 -34.15 21.94 -21.27
N SER A 644 -32.95 21.37 -21.07
CA SER A 644 -31.82 21.12 -22.01
C SER A 644 -31.47 22.11 -23.15
N ARG A 645 -30.16 22.16 -23.45
CA ARG A 645 -29.71 22.02 -24.84
C ARG A 645 -28.27 21.51 -24.99
N THR A 646 -27.97 21.03 -26.18
CA THR A 646 -26.73 20.35 -26.59
C THR A 646 -26.14 21.00 -27.84
N ARG A 647 -24.82 20.87 -28.06
CA ARG A 647 -24.21 20.63 -29.39
C ARG A 647 -22.69 20.33 -29.30
N PRO A 648 -22.12 19.48 -30.20
CA PRO A 648 -20.68 19.21 -30.29
C PRO A 648 -20.03 19.69 -31.61
N ARG A 649 -18.68 19.85 -31.66
CA ARG A 649 -17.81 19.48 -32.81
C ARG A 649 -16.29 19.77 -32.63
N ARG A 650 -15.47 18.80 -33.10
CA ARG A 650 -14.11 18.87 -33.71
C ARG A 650 -12.86 19.27 -32.88
N ARG A 651 -11.77 18.50 -33.11
CA ARG A 651 -10.33 18.87 -32.93
C ARG A 651 -9.86 19.79 -34.08
N PRO A 652 -8.68 20.45 -33.97
CA PRO A 652 -7.46 19.86 -34.55
C PRO A 652 -6.24 19.83 -33.58
N THR A 653 -5.07 19.45 -34.10
CA THR A 653 -3.77 19.27 -33.41
C THR A 653 -2.78 20.38 -33.74
N ALA A 654 -1.86 20.69 -32.82
CA ALA A 654 -0.55 21.27 -33.12
C ALA A 654 0.47 20.99 -31.99
N GLY A 655 1.72 20.73 -32.36
CA GLY A 655 2.92 21.07 -31.58
C GLY A 655 3.63 22.24 -32.28
N PRO A 656 4.98 22.37 -32.22
CA PRO A 656 5.96 21.48 -31.59
C PRO A 656 6.05 21.65 -30.07
#